data_AF-Q0TYY1-F1
#
_entry.id   AF-Q0TYY1-F1
#
_cell.length_a   1.000
_cell.length_b   1.000
_cell.length_c   1.000
_cell.angle_alpha   90.00
_cell.angle_beta   90.00
_cell.angle_gamma   90.00
#
_symmetry.space_group_name_H-M   'P 1'
#
loop_
_entity.id
_entity.type
_entity.pdbx_description
1 polymer ?
#
loop_
_entity_poly.entity_id
_entity_poly.type
_entity_poly.pdbx_seq_one_letter_code
_entity_poly.pdbx_strand_id
1 'polypeptide(L)'
;MVSTVTRAGPTIPRTHKAIIYTNPQSLDTAVVDVDTPQPRAGECLIRLTHSGVCHSDLAFITNGYAHMPEPTPSGQIGGHEGIGIVVSLGPYVDAVAVGDRVGVKWIASACLTCSACTQGFDGRCAKRKVAGFKDPGTFQQYIISDPRYVTPIPDSIDSADAAPLLCGGLTVYSALLKADCSPGDWIALSGAAGGLGHLAIQYCNAYGLRVLAIDHGSKRDFCLGLGAHVFLDFTQFDDAGLAAEAKRLTHGGCHAVLVCNASSRVYDTALDLLRYAGTLVCVGVPELDPHPIANALPWKLIVNQYSIKGAVTGSRKDSIDCLRPAAQGQVKAAVRLEPMNKLTEIFHQLPRVYEADASDVDLAVDAAEAAFPAWSDLGGFERARFFYRLADALELANSDLAALEAISMGRPVGQYREAINGAALLRYYAGKCTDVQGDSSLQTSGFVNVVLRQPFGVCAGITPWNAPITMMLFKIAGACVCGNTIICKSSEKAPLTALYLAKLIKQAGFPPGVINILSGKGTPCGDALARHPRIRKISLTGSINAGRAVKKAAAESNLKNVSLELGGKSPLIIFEDADLDKAIPAAARSIISNTGQVCIASSRLLVQSSILKTFSTRLVAEIEATGYNPESSQGNPLSPETLRGPQADLKQYDSIIGFLQESKAAGHEVLTGGGRDTRHGKKGFFVQPTLILNPGDQSRISREEIFGPVQVLATFQTEEDAIRRSIDSEYGLYASVYTRYGPSFRGPDTLVILQ
;
A
#
# COMPACT_ATOMS: atom_id res chain seq x y z
N MET A 1 68.98 2.00 -15.17
CA MET A 1 67.75 2.78 -15.02
C MET A 1 66.58 1.94 -15.54
N VAL A 2 65.83 1.31 -14.65
CA VAL A 2 64.46 0.84 -14.94
C VAL A 2 63.62 1.39 -13.82
N SER A 3 62.77 2.36 -14.18
CA SER A 3 61.93 3.14 -13.29
C SER A 3 60.84 2.25 -12.69
N THR A 4 60.92 1.99 -11.39
CA THR A 4 59.80 1.51 -10.57
C THR A 4 58.86 2.68 -10.33
N VAL A 5 57.88 2.85 -11.22
CA VAL A 5 56.74 3.73 -10.95
C VAL A 5 55.85 3.04 -9.91
N THR A 6 56.07 3.35 -8.64
CA THR A 6 55.11 3.10 -7.57
C THR A 6 53.87 3.96 -7.85
N ARG A 7 52.79 3.35 -8.34
CA ARG A 7 51.46 3.98 -8.33
C ARG A 7 51.12 4.30 -6.88
N ALA A 8 51.07 5.58 -6.52
CA ALA A 8 50.54 6.03 -5.24
C ALA A 8 49.10 5.51 -5.10
N GLY A 9 48.84 4.71 -4.07
CA GLY A 9 47.48 4.24 -3.76
C GLY A 9 46.53 5.41 -3.46
N PRO A 10 45.21 5.21 -3.60
CA PRO A 10 44.23 6.25 -3.33
C PRO A 10 44.38 6.76 -1.88
N THR A 11 44.34 8.08 -1.69
CA THR A 11 44.42 8.71 -0.37
C THR A 11 43.20 8.32 0.46
N ILE A 12 43.41 7.55 1.54
CA ILE A 12 42.33 7.10 2.44
C ILE A 12 41.95 8.29 3.35
N PRO A 13 40.69 8.75 3.33
CA PRO A 13 40.27 9.90 4.12
C PRO A 13 40.16 9.56 5.61
N ARG A 14 40.37 10.54 6.48
CA ARG A 14 40.24 10.36 7.94
C ARG A 14 38.81 10.00 8.36
N THR A 15 37.81 10.59 7.70
CA THR A 15 36.39 10.31 7.91
C THR A 15 35.72 9.97 6.58
N HIS A 16 34.57 9.30 6.63
CA HIS A 16 33.78 8.95 5.46
C HIS A 16 32.28 8.90 5.78
N LYS A 17 31.44 8.84 4.74
CA LYS A 17 29.99 8.82 4.90
C LYS A 17 29.45 7.42 5.16
N ALA A 18 28.55 7.32 6.11
CA ALA A 18 27.76 6.15 6.43
C ALA A 18 26.28 6.51 6.60
N ILE A 19 25.39 5.55 6.43
CA ILE A 19 23.98 5.68 6.78
C ILE A 19 23.72 4.89 8.04
N ILE A 20 23.19 5.57 9.05
CA ILE A 20 22.76 4.95 10.30
C ILE A 20 21.24 4.84 10.37
N TYR A 21 20.76 3.81 11.04
CA TYR A 21 19.36 3.70 11.48
C TYR A 21 19.18 4.56 12.73
N THR A 22 18.53 5.71 12.59
CA THR A 22 18.44 6.69 13.69
C THR A 22 17.44 6.26 14.74
N ASN A 23 16.31 5.69 14.30
CA ASN A 23 15.24 5.22 15.18
C ASN A 23 14.71 3.86 14.70
N PRO A 24 15.34 2.74 15.08
CA PRO A 24 14.83 1.41 14.78
C PRO A 24 13.38 1.25 15.27
N GLN A 25 12.54 0.53 14.52
CA GLN A 25 11.05 0.51 14.53
C GLN A 25 10.39 1.60 13.67
N SER A 26 11.13 2.54 13.09
CA SER A 26 10.65 3.43 12.01
C SER A 26 11.42 3.17 10.70
N LEU A 27 11.26 4.04 9.70
CA LEU A 27 12.05 4.03 8.47
C LEU A 27 13.14 5.11 8.45
N ASP A 28 13.40 5.75 9.60
CA ASP A 28 14.26 6.92 9.68
C ASP A 28 15.74 6.53 9.57
N THR A 29 16.41 7.10 8.58
CA THR A 29 17.85 6.96 8.35
C THR A 29 18.52 8.32 8.26
N ALA A 30 19.80 8.39 8.63
CA ALA A 30 20.60 9.60 8.48
C ALA A 30 21.97 9.29 7.88
N VAL A 31 22.40 10.16 6.97
CA VAL A 31 23.79 10.17 6.49
C VAL A 31 24.64 10.91 7.50
N VAL A 32 25.67 10.25 8.03
CA VAL A 32 26.61 10.78 9.02
C VAL A 32 28.04 10.62 8.51
N ASP A 33 28.95 11.49 8.98
CA ASP A 33 30.38 11.30 8.78
C ASP A 33 30.94 10.52 9.98
N VAL A 34 31.62 9.40 9.72
CA VAL A 34 32.23 8.51 10.73
C VAL A 34 33.73 8.38 10.47
N ASP A 35 34.50 8.02 11.51
CA ASP A 35 35.94 7.78 11.35
C ASP A 35 36.20 6.60 10.41
N THR A 36 37.16 6.76 9.51
CA THR A 36 37.61 5.67 8.64
C THR A 36 38.51 4.72 9.44
N PRO A 37 38.09 3.47 9.64
CA PRO A 37 38.85 2.54 10.47
C PRO A 37 40.18 2.14 9.81
N GLN A 38 41.21 1.90 10.63
CA GLN A 38 42.47 1.32 10.18
C GLN A 38 42.46 -0.20 10.38
N PRO A 39 42.83 -1.01 9.38
CA PRO A 39 42.79 -2.46 9.50
C PRO A 39 43.83 -2.95 10.49
N ARG A 40 43.39 -3.81 11.43
CA ARG A 40 44.28 -4.50 12.39
C ARG A 40 44.88 -5.75 11.76
N ALA A 41 45.74 -6.44 12.52
CA ALA A 41 46.28 -7.73 12.10
C ALA A 41 45.16 -8.69 11.68
N GLY A 42 45.26 -9.27 10.48
CA GLY A 42 44.25 -10.16 9.92
C GLY A 42 43.00 -9.48 9.35
N GLU A 43 42.97 -8.15 9.21
CA GLU A 43 41.85 -7.40 8.64
C GLU A 43 42.24 -6.67 7.35
N CYS A 44 41.25 -6.41 6.49
CA CYS A 44 41.41 -5.55 5.31
C CYS A 44 40.42 -4.39 5.35
N LEU A 45 40.80 -3.26 4.76
CA LEU A 45 39.93 -2.12 4.56
C LEU A 45 39.46 -2.08 3.11
N ILE A 46 38.15 -2.03 2.92
CA ILE A 46 37.50 -2.03 1.61
C ILE A 46 36.84 -0.68 1.40
N ARG A 47 37.13 -0.04 0.26
CA ARG A 47 36.38 1.13 -0.22
C ARG A 47 35.19 0.64 -1.02
N LEU A 48 34.00 0.74 -0.44
CA LEU A 48 32.76 0.34 -1.07
C LEU A 48 32.39 1.30 -2.21
N THR A 49 31.92 0.73 -3.30
CA THR A 49 31.46 1.46 -4.49
C THR A 49 29.95 1.39 -4.62
N HIS A 50 29.37 0.24 -4.25
CA HIS A 50 27.95 -0.04 -4.33
C HIS A 50 27.53 -0.84 -3.10
N SER A 51 26.29 -0.66 -2.68
CA SER A 51 25.61 -1.55 -1.75
C SER A 51 24.22 -1.79 -2.30
N GLY A 52 23.79 -3.04 -2.34
CA GLY A 52 22.39 -3.36 -2.60
C GLY A 52 21.52 -3.02 -1.39
N VAL A 53 20.22 -2.86 -1.64
CA VAL A 53 19.18 -2.61 -0.64
C VAL A 53 18.17 -3.73 -0.77
N CYS A 54 17.99 -4.50 0.30
CA CYS A 54 17.15 -5.69 0.30
C CYS A 54 15.99 -5.55 1.31
N HIS A 55 14.96 -6.38 1.15
CA HIS A 55 13.84 -6.47 2.09
C HIS A 55 14.30 -6.80 3.52
N SER A 56 15.42 -7.50 3.68
CA SER A 56 15.96 -7.77 5.00
C SER A 56 16.56 -6.52 5.68
N ASP A 57 17.01 -5.51 4.94
CA ASP A 57 17.38 -4.21 5.53
C ASP A 57 16.14 -3.50 6.09
N LEU A 58 15.01 -3.59 5.38
CA LEU A 58 13.71 -3.10 5.86
C LEU A 58 13.29 -3.83 7.14
N ALA A 59 13.43 -5.16 7.17
CA ALA A 59 13.12 -5.95 8.37
C ALA A 59 14.05 -5.63 9.54
N PHE A 60 15.33 -5.29 9.30
CA PHE A 60 16.25 -4.85 10.35
C PHE A 60 15.87 -3.48 10.91
N ILE A 61 15.60 -2.48 10.06
CA ILE A 61 15.26 -1.15 10.56
C ILE A 61 13.90 -1.13 11.25
N THR A 62 12.92 -1.94 10.79
CA THR A 62 11.59 -2.00 11.41
C THR A 62 11.48 -3.02 12.55
N ASN A 63 12.52 -3.83 12.81
CA ASN A 63 12.46 -5.01 13.68
C ASN A 63 11.36 -6.02 13.27
N GLY A 64 11.15 -6.19 11.96
CA GLY A 64 10.11 -7.05 11.39
C GLY A 64 10.36 -8.55 11.49
N TYR A 65 11.57 -9.01 11.84
CA TYR A 65 11.86 -10.43 12.05
C TYR A 65 11.69 -10.85 13.51
N ALA A 66 10.50 -11.36 13.86
CA ALA A 66 10.17 -11.80 15.23
C ALA A 66 11.08 -12.92 15.79
N HIS A 67 11.78 -13.66 14.93
CA HIS A 67 12.70 -14.73 15.31
C HIS A 67 14.13 -14.25 15.61
N MET A 68 14.43 -12.97 15.41
CA MET A 68 15.72 -12.40 15.78
C MET A 68 15.77 -12.20 17.30
N PRO A 69 16.86 -12.61 17.98
CA PRO A 69 16.89 -12.68 19.44
C PRO A 69 16.83 -11.32 20.13
N GLU A 70 17.23 -10.25 19.44
CA GLU A 70 17.31 -8.88 19.97
C GLU A 70 16.96 -7.88 18.86
N PRO A 71 16.48 -6.67 19.20
CA PRO A 71 16.21 -5.61 18.23
C PRO A 71 17.50 -4.99 17.67
N THR A 72 17.39 -4.35 16.51
CA THR A 72 18.47 -3.57 15.91
C THR A 72 18.77 -2.32 16.76
N PRO A 73 20.03 -2.03 17.11
CA PRO A 73 20.39 -0.89 17.95
C PRO A 73 20.28 0.44 17.18
N SER A 74 19.95 1.52 17.90
CA SER A 74 19.99 2.88 17.33
C SER A 74 21.43 3.27 16.99
N GLY A 75 21.61 3.97 15.88
CA GLY A 75 22.93 4.34 15.36
C GLY A 75 23.64 3.24 14.58
N GLN A 76 23.01 2.07 14.41
CA GLN A 76 23.54 0.98 13.61
C GLN A 76 23.75 1.41 12.14
N ILE A 77 24.95 1.21 11.60
CA ILE A 77 25.20 1.38 10.16
C ILE A 77 24.53 0.22 9.42
N GLY A 78 23.60 0.53 8.52
CA GLY A 78 22.81 -0.47 7.79
C GLY A 78 23.50 -1.12 6.60
N GLY A 79 22.79 -1.99 5.88
CA GLY A 79 23.24 -2.62 4.64
C GLY A 79 24.06 -3.90 4.84
N HIS A 80 23.93 -4.85 3.91
CA HIS A 80 24.56 -6.17 4.07
C HIS A 80 25.04 -6.83 2.76
N GLU A 81 25.09 -6.08 1.66
CA GLU A 81 25.49 -6.57 0.34
C GLU A 81 26.30 -5.51 -0.43
N GLY A 82 27.55 -5.33 -0.01
CA GLY A 82 28.46 -4.30 -0.51
C GLY A 82 29.51 -4.82 -1.47
N ILE A 83 29.85 -4.04 -2.49
CA ILE A 83 30.92 -4.33 -3.47
C ILE A 83 31.93 -3.18 -3.45
N GLY A 84 33.21 -3.53 -3.34
CA GLY A 84 34.29 -2.55 -3.23
C GLY A 84 35.64 -3.05 -3.68
N ILE A 85 36.65 -2.23 -3.38
CA ILE A 85 38.05 -2.50 -3.69
C ILE A 85 38.85 -2.49 -2.39
N VAL A 86 39.73 -3.47 -2.21
CA VAL A 86 40.67 -3.48 -1.08
C VAL A 86 41.65 -2.32 -1.23
N VAL A 87 41.71 -1.43 -0.24
CA VAL A 87 42.54 -0.22 -0.27
C VAL A 87 43.66 -0.21 0.77
N SER A 88 43.56 -1.05 1.81
CA SER A 88 44.60 -1.22 2.82
C SER A 88 44.52 -2.60 3.47
N LEU A 89 45.66 -3.11 3.91
CA LEU A 89 45.80 -4.41 4.57
C LEU A 89 46.45 -4.22 5.93
N GLY A 90 45.93 -4.90 6.95
CA GLY A 90 46.64 -5.04 8.20
C GLY A 90 47.76 -6.07 8.12
N PRO A 91 48.61 -6.19 9.16
CA PRO A 91 49.64 -7.21 9.24
C PRO A 91 49.08 -8.64 9.06
N TYR A 92 49.89 -9.53 8.46
CA TYR A 92 49.60 -10.96 8.30
C TYR A 92 48.39 -11.31 7.41
N VAL A 93 48.02 -10.42 6.47
CA VAL A 93 46.99 -10.71 5.47
C VAL A 93 47.65 -11.15 4.16
N ASP A 94 47.31 -12.37 3.72
CA ASP A 94 47.78 -12.97 2.46
C ASP A 94 46.64 -13.45 1.54
N ALA A 95 45.39 -13.47 2.04
CA ALA A 95 44.24 -13.96 1.30
C ALA A 95 43.71 -13.03 0.18
N VAL A 96 44.06 -11.74 0.23
CA VAL A 96 43.70 -10.70 -0.75
C VAL A 96 44.83 -9.67 -0.88
N ALA A 97 44.86 -8.94 -1.99
CA ALA A 97 45.81 -7.85 -2.27
C ALA A 97 45.11 -6.48 -2.37
N VAL A 98 45.87 -5.41 -2.15
CA VAL A 98 45.38 -4.04 -2.44
C VAL A 98 45.09 -3.92 -3.94
N GLY A 99 43.88 -3.46 -4.27
CA GLY A 99 43.37 -3.39 -5.63
C GLY A 99 42.37 -4.49 -5.97
N ASP A 100 42.27 -5.56 -5.18
CA ASP A 100 41.32 -6.64 -5.43
C ASP A 100 39.87 -6.15 -5.30
N ARG A 101 39.02 -6.58 -6.24
CA ARG A 101 37.57 -6.38 -6.17
C ARG A 101 36.94 -7.44 -5.28
N VAL A 102 36.29 -7.00 -4.22
CA VAL A 102 35.72 -7.87 -3.20
C VAL A 102 34.33 -7.44 -2.76
N GLY A 103 33.56 -8.41 -2.29
CA GLY A 103 32.22 -8.23 -1.79
C GLY A 103 32.08 -8.60 -0.32
N VAL A 104 31.26 -7.83 0.39
CA VAL A 104 30.85 -8.08 1.77
C VAL A 104 29.37 -8.48 1.73
N LYS A 105 29.09 -9.69 2.19
CA LYS A 105 27.74 -10.27 2.24
C LYS A 105 27.19 -10.24 3.65
N TRP A 106 25.92 -10.68 3.79
CA TRP A 106 25.19 -10.73 5.06
C TRP A 106 26.01 -11.27 6.23
N ILE A 107 26.61 -12.45 6.04
CA ILE A 107 27.62 -12.95 6.96
C ILE A 107 28.95 -12.31 6.58
N ALA A 108 29.43 -11.39 7.41
CA ALA A 108 30.65 -10.64 7.13
C ALA A 108 31.91 -11.40 7.56
N SER A 109 31.80 -12.30 8.54
CA SER A 109 32.90 -13.18 8.96
C SER A 109 32.37 -14.41 9.70
N ALA A 110 33.19 -15.46 9.75
CA ALA A 110 32.97 -16.67 10.53
C ALA A 110 34.31 -17.20 11.05
N CYS A 111 34.32 -18.09 12.06
CA CYS A 111 35.58 -18.56 12.65
C CYS A 111 36.36 -19.56 11.77
N LEU A 112 35.70 -20.15 10.76
CA LEU A 112 36.25 -21.11 9.79
C LEU A 112 36.80 -22.43 10.37
N THR A 113 36.69 -22.64 11.67
CA THR A 113 37.28 -23.79 12.38
C THR A 113 36.27 -24.64 13.16
N CYS A 114 35.06 -24.13 13.42
CA CYS A 114 34.04 -24.92 14.13
C CYS A 114 33.41 -25.99 13.22
N SER A 115 32.71 -26.95 13.82
CA SER A 115 32.01 -28.03 13.09
C SER A 115 31.07 -27.49 12.01
N ALA A 116 30.30 -26.43 12.31
CA ALA A 116 29.43 -25.82 11.32
C ALA A 116 30.22 -25.22 10.14
N CYS A 117 31.31 -24.50 10.41
CA CYS A 117 32.12 -23.91 9.34
C CYS A 117 32.78 -24.96 8.45
N THR A 118 33.36 -26.00 9.06
CA THR A 118 34.06 -27.08 8.34
C THR A 118 33.13 -27.95 7.50
N GLN A 119 31.83 -27.97 7.82
CA GLN A 119 30.79 -28.65 7.05
C GLN A 119 30.10 -27.75 6.01
N GLY A 120 30.56 -26.50 5.82
CA GLY A 120 29.94 -25.57 4.86
C GLY A 120 28.68 -24.87 5.38
N PHE A 121 28.42 -24.91 6.69
CA PHE A 121 27.35 -24.16 7.38
C PHE A 121 27.93 -23.01 8.22
N ASP A 122 28.95 -22.33 7.71
CA ASP A 122 29.58 -21.16 8.32
C ASP A 122 28.59 -20.01 8.64
N GLY A 123 27.49 -19.88 7.90
CA GLY A 123 26.37 -18.98 8.25
C GLY A 123 25.66 -19.29 9.58
N ARG A 124 25.89 -20.48 10.16
CA ARG A 124 25.42 -20.87 11.50
C ARG A 124 26.52 -20.82 12.56
N CYS A 125 27.71 -20.32 12.23
CA CYS A 125 28.79 -20.14 13.18
C CYS A 125 28.33 -19.28 14.37
N ALA A 126 28.61 -19.71 15.59
CA ALA A 126 28.29 -18.95 16.81
C ALA A 126 29.11 -17.66 16.93
N LYS A 127 30.27 -17.60 16.26
CA LYS A 127 31.16 -16.42 16.21
C LYS A 127 31.00 -15.62 14.92
N ARG A 128 29.90 -15.80 14.18
CA ARG A 128 29.66 -15.05 12.94
C ARG A 128 29.38 -13.59 13.23
N LYS A 129 29.77 -12.72 12.32
CA LYS A 129 29.37 -11.31 12.29
C LYS A 129 28.30 -11.09 11.22
N VAL A 130 27.31 -10.27 11.52
CA VAL A 130 26.18 -9.98 10.62
C VAL A 130 26.20 -8.50 10.26
N ALA A 131 26.56 -8.21 9.01
CA ALA A 131 26.60 -6.84 8.49
C ALA A 131 25.21 -6.21 8.56
N GLY A 132 25.13 -4.96 9.04
CA GLY A 132 23.89 -4.17 9.01
C GLY A 132 22.95 -4.43 10.18
N PHE A 133 23.25 -5.38 11.07
CA PHE A 133 22.43 -5.72 12.22
C PHE A 133 23.06 -5.30 13.55
N LYS A 134 24.16 -5.96 13.97
CA LYS A 134 24.94 -5.59 15.17
C LYS A 134 26.40 -5.31 14.88
N ASP A 135 26.84 -5.62 13.66
CA ASP A 135 28.13 -5.23 13.13
C ASP A 135 27.90 -4.17 12.04
N PRO A 136 28.77 -3.15 11.90
CA PRO A 136 28.63 -2.12 10.88
C PRO A 136 28.39 -2.71 9.48
N GLY A 137 27.33 -2.24 8.83
CA GLY A 137 26.88 -2.73 7.53
C GLY A 137 27.53 -2.04 6.33
N THR A 138 27.02 -2.31 5.14
CA THR A 138 27.61 -1.85 3.87
C THR A 138 27.07 -0.52 3.36
N PHE A 139 26.13 0.13 4.05
CA PHE A 139 25.71 1.50 3.76
C PHE A 139 26.73 2.53 4.24
N GLN A 140 27.99 2.35 3.85
CA GLN A 140 29.09 3.25 4.15
C GLN A 140 30.14 3.18 3.04
N GLN A 141 31.02 4.19 2.98
CA GLN A 141 32.05 4.25 1.95
C GLN A 141 33.27 3.37 2.24
N TYR A 142 33.56 3.07 3.51
CA TYR A 142 34.71 2.24 3.91
C TYR A 142 34.30 1.25 4.99
N ILE A 143 34.73 -0.01 4.86
CA ILE A 143 34.39 -1.06 5.81
C ILE A 143 35.60 -1.95 6.11
N ILE A 144 35.72 -2.38 7.37
CA ILE A 144 36.65 -3.44 7.78
C ILE A 144 36.03 -4.79 7.55
N SER A 145 36.78 -5.72 6.97
CA SER A 145 36.31 -7.09 6.76
C SER A 145 37.42 -8.13 6.95
N ASP A 146 37.00 -9.37 7.18
CA ASP A 146 37.89 -10.53 7.24
C ASP A 146 38.30 -10.92 5.81
N PRO A 147 39.57 -10.75 5.41
CA PRO A 147 40.04 -11.05 4.06
C PRO A 147 39.88 -12.52 3.69
N ARG A 148 39.73 -13.42 4.67
CA ARG A 148 39.48 -14.84 4.44
C ARG A 148 38.00 -15.12 4.14
N TYR A 149 37.10 -14.16 4.28
CA TYR A 149 35.65 -14.36 4.17
C TYR A 149 34.99 -13.49 3.09
N VAL A 150 35.62 -12.38 2.71
CA VAL A 150 35.17 -11.56 1.58
C VAL A 150 35.05 -12.40 0.31
N THR A 151 34.11 -12.02 -0.55
CA THR A 151 33.85 -12.73 -1.80
C THR A 151 34.60 -12.05 -2.94
N PRO A 152 35.56 -12.71 -3.62
CA PRO A 152 36.18 -12.17 -4.83
C PRO A 152 35.13 -11.88 -5.90
N ILE A 153 35.16 -10.69 -6.50
CA ILE A 153 34.20 -10.26 -7.52
C ILE A 153 34.87 -10.31 -8.90
N PRO A 154 34.40 -11.15 -9.83
CA PRO A 154 34.96 -11.23 -11.18
C PRO A 154 34.90 -9.89 -11.92
N ASP A 155 35.96 -9.56 -12.67
CA ASP A 155 36.05 -8.33 -13.48
C ASP A 155 34.98 -8.24 -14.56
N SER A 156 34.43 -9.37 -15.00
CA SER A 156 33.35 -9.42 -15.99
C SER A 156 31.98 -8.99 -15.44
N ILE A 157 31.82 -8.83 -14.13
CA ILE A 157 30.56 -8.41 -13.49
C ILE A 157 30.69 -6.98 -12.97
N ASP A 158 29.80 -6.11 -13.43
CA ASP A 158 29.69 -4.75 -12.90
C ASP A 158 29.32 -4.77 -11.40
N SER A 159 29.83 -3.81 -10.62
CA SER A 159 29.59 -3.78 -9.17
C SER A 159 28.10 -3.58 -8.82
N ALA A 160 27.34 -2.87 -9.65
CA ALA A 160 25.90 -2.71 -9.46
C ALA A 160 25.16 -4.03 -9.63
N ASP A 161 25.55 -4.83 -10.62
CA ASP A 161 24.97 -6.15 -10.90
C ASP A 161 25.42 -7.21 -9.89
N ALA A 162 26.64 -7.11 -9.36
CA ALA A 162 27.20 -8.04 -8.40
C ALA A 162 26.59 -7.92 -6.99
N ALA A 163 26.21 -6.71 -6.56
CA ALA A 163 25.71 -6.48 -5.20
C ALA A 163 24.47 -7.33 -4.86
N PRO A 164 23.37 -7.31 -5.65
CA PRO A 164 22.19 -8.13 -5.37
C PRO A 164 22.45 -9.65 -5.37
N LEU A 165 23.52 -10.10 -6.05
CA LEU A 165 23.88 -11.51 -6.10
C LEU A 165 24.51 -12.01 -4.79
N LEU A 166 25.05 -11.11 -3.95
CA LEU A 166 25.59 -11.46 -2.64
C LEU A 166 24.52 -11.60 -1.54
N CYS A 167 23.29 -11.17 -1.80
CA CYS A 167 22.13 -11.48 -0.97
C CYS A 167 21.15 -12.40 -1.72
N GLY A 168 20.37 -11.85 -2.64
CA GLY A 168 19.31 -12.58 -3.34
C GLY A 168 19.84 -13.75 -4.17
N GLY A 169 20.93 -13.52 -4.92
CA GLY A 169 21.55 -14.57 -5.74
C GLY A 169 22.12 -15.71 -4.91
N LEU A 170 22.88 -15.40 -3.87
CA LEU A 170 23.43 -16.38 -2.92
C LEU A 170 22.33 -17.16 -2.19
N THR A 171 21.25 -16.49 -1.80
CA THR A 171 20.10 -17.12 -1.12
C THR A 171 19.45 -18.17 -2.01
N VAL A 172 19.18 -17.81 -3.27
CA VAL A 172 18.62 -18.70 -4.27
C VAL A 172 19.58 -19.84 -4.61
N TYR A 173 20.86 -19.52 -4.82
CA TYR A 173 21.88 -20.53 -5.14
C TYR A 173 22.00 -21.58 -4.02
N SER A 174 22.08 -21.12 -2.76
CA SER A 174 22.06 -21.99 -1.57
C SER A 174 20.80 -22.86 -1.48
N ALA A 175 19.65 -22.36 -1.95
CA ALA A 175 18.40 -23.12 -2.01
C ALA A 175 18.46 -24.20 -3.09
N LEU A 176 18.99 -23.90 -4.28
CA LEU A 176 19.14 -24.85 -5.38
C LEU A 176 20.05 -26.02 -5.01
N LEU A 177 21.14 -25.78 -4.27
CA LEU A 177 22.00 -26.86 -3.76
C LEU A 177 21.28 -27.82 -2.82
N LYS A 178 20.15 -27.41 -2.22
CA LYS A 178 19.33 -28.24 -1.33
C LYS A 178 18.13 -28.86 -2.04
N ALA A 179 17.88 -28.51 -3.30
CA ALA A 179 16.73 -28.98 -4.06
C ALA A 179 16.86 -30.46 -4.51
N ASP A 180 18.04 -31.08 -4.39
CA ASP A 180 18.34 -32.45 -4.83
C ASP A 180 17.96 -32.73 -6.31
N CYS A 181 18.04 -31.72 -7.17
CA CYS A 181 17.68 -31.82 -8.57
C CYS A 181 18.91 -32.12 -9.45
N SER A 182 18.71 -32.92 -10.49
CA SER A 182 19.65 -33.17 -11.58
C SER A 182 19.28 -32.37 -12.84
N PRO A 183 20.21 -32.10 -13.77
CA PRO A 183 19.87 -31.47 -15.05
C PRO A 183 18.72 -32.20 -15.76
N GLY A 184 17.74 -31.45 -16.26
CA GLY A 184 16.50 -31.94 -16.85
C GLY A 184 15.33 -32.05 -15.87
N ASP A 185 15.58 -32.01 -14.56
CA ASP A 185 14.53 -32.08 -13.55
C ASP A 185 13.66 -30.83 -13.50
N TRP A 186 12.38 -31.04 -13.22
CA TRP A 186 11.40 -29.97 -12.98
C TRP A 186 11.53 -29.37 -11.58
N ILE A 187 11.58 -28.05 -11.52
CA ILE A 187 11.55 -27.25 -10.29
C ILE A 187 10.42 -26.21 -10.36
N ALA A 188 9.58 -26.16 -9.33
CA ALA A 188 8.57 -25.13 -9.19
C ALA A 188 9.12 -23.94 -8.41
N LEU A 189 8.89 -22.73 -8.90
CA LEU A 189 9.28 -21.49 -8.23
C LEU A 189 8.01 -20.71 -7.88
N SER A 190 7.69 -20.55 -6.61
CA SER A 190 6.57 -19.70 -6.18
C SER A 190 7.04 -18.29 -5.86
N GLY A 191 6.34 -17.27 -6.36
CA GLY A 191 6.84 -15.89 -6.38
C GLY A 191 7.95 -15.72 -7.42
N ALA A 192 7.81 -16.39 -8.57
CA ALA A 192 8.82 -16.49 -9.62
C ALA A 192 9.24 -15.14 -10.22
N ALA A 193 8.41 -14.10 -10.14
CA ALA A 193 8.73 -12.76 -10.61
C ALA A 193 9.26 -11.82 -9.51
N GLY A 194 9.35 -12.32 -8.26
CA GLY A 194 9.84 -11.57 -7.11
C GLY A 194 11.36 -11.37 -7.08
N GLY A 195 11.84 -10.68 -6.05
CA GLY A 195 13.27 -10.37 -5.88
C GLY A 195 14.19 -11.61 -5.84
N LEU A 196 13.71 -12.73 -5.30
CA LEU A 196 14.43 -14.01 -5.36
C LEU A 196 14.04 -14.84 -6.59
N GLY A 197 12.75 -14.90 -6.93
CA GLY A 197 12.24 -15.75 -8.01
C GLY A 197 12.88 -15.47 -9.37
N HIS A 198 13.08 -14.20 -9.73
CA HIS A 198 13.63 -13.85 -11.05
C HIS A 198 15.10 -14.30 -11.22
N LEU A 199 15.86 -14.34 -10.11
CA LEU A 199 17.21 -14.91 -10.09
C LEU A 199 17.14 -16.44 -10.11
N ALA A 200 16.16 -17.03 -9.41
CA ALA A 200 15.96 -18.48 -9.38
C ALA A 200 15.68 -19.07 -10.76
N ILE A 201 14.85 -18.42 -11.58
CA ILE A 201 14.63 -18.84 -12.97
C ILE A 201 15.96 -18.94 -13.73
N GLN A 202 16.77 -17.88 -13.66
CA GLN A 202 18.03 -17.79 -14.39
C GLN A 202 19.07 -18.80 -13.89
N TYR A 203 19.20 -18.97 -12.56
CA TYR A 203 20.08 -19.99 -12.01
C TYR A 203 19.63 -21.40 -12.41
N CYS A 204 18.32 -21.71 -12.33
CA CYS A 204 17.81 -23.00 -12.79
C CYS A 204 18.20 -23.29 -14.24
N ASN A 205 18.09 -22.29 -15.12
CA ASN A 205 18.52 -22.42 -16.52
C ASN A 205 20.02 -22.65 -16.66
N ALA A 206 20.85 -21.93 -15.90
CA ALA A 206 22.29 -22.13 -15.88
C ALA A 206 22.70 -23.55 -15.43
N TYR A 207 21.90 -24.18 -14.56
CA TYR A 207 22.09 -25.56 -14.08
C TYR A 207 21.37 -26.61 -14.94
N GLY A 208 20.72 -26.21 -16.05
CA GLY A 208 20.02 -27.12 -16.94
C GLY A 208 18.72 -27.70 -16.37
N LEU A 209 18.09 -27.05 -15.40
CA LEU A 209 16.81 -27.43 -14.82
C LEU A 209 15.63 -26.90 -15.65
N ARG A 210 14.48 -27.57 -15.56
CA ARG A 210 13.23 -27.13 -16.20
C ARG A 210 12.38 -26.38 -15.19
N VAL A 211 12.02 -25.13 -15.52
CA VAL A 211 11.37 -24.23 -14.56
C VAL A 211 9.87 -24.16 -14.79
N LEU A 212 9.10 -24.49 -13.76
CA LEU A 212 7.69 -24.14 -13.61
C LEU A 212 7.58 -22.87 -12.76
N ALA A 213 7.36 -21.73 -13.40
CA ALA A 213 7.15 -20.46 -12.71
C ALA A 213 5.70 -20.34 -12.25
N ILE A 214 5.49 -20.02 -10.97
CA ILE A 214 4.17 -19.79 -10.39
C ILE A 214 4.14 -18.35 -9.83
N ASP A 215 3.32 -17.51 -10.45
CA ASP A 215 3.15 -16.10 -10.06
C ASP A 215 1.82 -15.56 -10.62
N HIS A 216 1.55 -14.26 -10.45
CA HIS A 216 0.37 -13.60 -11.02
C HIS A 216 0.46 -13.52 -12.55
N GLY A 217 -0.66 -13.69 -13.27
CA GLY A 217 -0.72 -13.69 -14.74
C GLY A 217 -0.01 -12.53 -15.43
N SER A 218 -0.06 -11.32 -14.85
CA SER A 218 0.64 -10.13 -15.37
C SER A 218 2.17 -10.24 -15.38
N LYS A 219 2.73 -11.27 -14.75
CA LYS A 219 4.17 -11.57 -14.71
C LYS A 219 4.60 -12.66 -15.68
N ARG A 220 3.66 -13.25 -16.43
CA ARG A 220 3.92 -14.35 -17.36
C ARG A 220 5.07 -14.05 -18.31
N ASP A 221 4.96 -12.96 -19.08
CA ASP A 221 5.95 -12.64 -20.11
C ASP A 221 7.33 -12.33 -19.51
N PHE A 222 7.35 -11.73 -18.31
CA PHE A 222 8.59 -11.50 -17.58
C PHE A 222 9.26 -12.82 -17.18
N CYS A 223 8.52 -13.76 -16.57
CA CYS A 223 9.06 -15.05 -16.17
C CYS A 223 9.51 -15.89 -17.38
N LEU A 224 8.70 -15.94 -18.44
CA LEU A 224 9.05 -16.65 -19.68
C LEU A 224 10.26 -16.02 -20.37
N GLY A 225 10.36 -14.69 -20.38
CA GLY A 225 11.51 -13.96 -20.93
C GLY A 225 12.82 -14.20 -20.18
N LEU A 226 12.76 -14.56 -18.89
CA LEU A 226 13.91 -15.00 -18.09
C LEU A 226 14.26 -16.48 -18.30
N GLY A 227 13.45 -17.21 -19.08
CA GLY A 227 13.65 -18.61 -19.44
C GLY A 227 12.86 -19.60 -18.57
N ALA A 228 11.75 -19.19 -17.94
CA ALA A 228 10.81 -20.17 -17.40
C ALA A 228 10.25 -21.05 -18.55
N HIS A 229 10.18 -22.36 -18.33
CA HIS A 229 9.73 -23.29 -19.37
C HIS A 229 8.20 -23.36 -19.46
N VAL A 230 7.55 -23.23 -18.31
CA VAL A 230 6.10 -23.12 -18.17
C VAL A 230 5.78 -22.12 -17.08
N PHE A 231 4.64 -21.46 -17.24
CA PHE A 231 4.13 -20.48 -16.31
C PHE A 231 2.71 -20.87 -15.90
N LEU A 232 2.46 -20.88 -14.60
CA LEU A 232 1.12 -21.01 -14.04
C LEU A 232 0.75 -19.73 -13.32
N ASP A 233 -0.37 -19.17 -13.75
CA ASP A 233 -1.03 -18.08 -13.06
C ASP A 233 -1.79 -18.66 -11.87
N PHE A 234 -1.29 -18.47 -10.65
CA PHE A 234 -1.92 -19.07 -9.47
C PHE A 234 -3.35 -18.58 -9.25
N THR A 235 -3.77 -17.47 -9.87
CA THR A 235 -5.13 -16.93 -9.74
C THR A 235 -6.16 -17.72 -10.54
N GLN A 236 -5.74 -18.50 -11.55
CA GLN A 236 -6.63 -19.28 -12.42
C GLN A 236 -6.98 -20.66 -11.86
N PHE A 237 -6.48 -20.99 -10.67
CA PHE A 237 -6.64 -22.31 -10.07
C PHE A 237 -6.95 -22.18 -8.58
N ASP A 238 -7.79 -23.07 -8.06
CA ASP A 238 -7.79 -23.35 -6.63
C ASP A 238 -6.53 -24.18 -6.26
N ASP A 239 -6.28 -24.38 -4.96
CA ASP A 239 -5.04 -25.02 -4.51
C ASP A 239 -4.88 -26.46 -5.08
N ALA A 240 -5.99 -27.20 -5.20
CA ALA A 240 -6.00 -28.55 -5.77
C ALA A 240 -5.82 -28.54 -7.30
N GLY A 241 -6.48 -27.63 -8.01
CA GLY A 241 -6.36 -27.43 -9.45
C GLY A 241 -4.97 -26.99 -9.86
N LEU A 242 -4.32 -26.12 -9.07
CA LEU A 242 -2.96 -25.66 -9.32
C LEU A 242 -1.99 -26.83 -9.26
N ALA A 243 -2.14 -27.69 -8.24
CA ALA A 243 -1.32 -28.88 -8.09
C ALA A 243 -1.59 -29.92 -9.19
N ALA A 244 -2.84 -30.12 -9.57
CA ALA A 244 -3.20 -31.03 -10.67
C ALA A 244 -2.59 -30.56 -11.99
N GLU A 245 -2.70 -29.27 -12.30
CA GLU A 245 -2.15 -28.71 -13.54
C GLU A 245 -0.62 -28.69 -13.53
N ALA A 246 0.01 -28.32 -12.40
CA ALA A 246 1.45 -28.43 -12.23
C ALA A 246 1.93 -29.86 -12.48
N LYS A 247 1.25 -30.88 -11.92
CA LYS A 247 1.58 -32.29 -12.14
C LYS A 247 1.37 -32.71 -13.59
N ARG A 248 0.32 -32.22 -14.26
CA ARG A 248 0.08 -32.49 -15.68
C ARG A 248 1.21 -31.95 -16.56
N LEU A 249 1.62 -30.70 -16.35
CA LEU A 249 2.67 -30.03 -17.12
C LEU A 249 4.07 -30.62 -16.86
N THR A 250 4.30 -31.13 -15.66
CA THR A 250 5.60 -31.66 -15.23
C THR A 250 5.69 -33.19 -15.28
N HIS A 251 4.66 -33.85 -15.79
CA HIS A 251 4.56 -35.31 -15.91
C HIS A 251 4.68 -36.06 -14.57
N GLY A 252 3.95 -35.61 -13.55
CA GLY A 252 3.85 -36.27 -12.25
C GLY A 252 4.26 -35.41 -11.05
N GLY A 253 4.65 -34.16 -11.27
CA GLY A 253 5.05 -33.21 -10.22
C GLY A 253 6.50 -32.77 -10.33
N CYS A 254 6.86 -31.73 -9.58
CA CYS A 254 8.21 -31.18 -9.57
C CYS A 254 9.12 -31.95 -8.62
N HIS A 255 10.39 -32.12 -8.99
CA HIS A 255 11.44 -32.71 -8.15
C HIS A 255 11.74 -31.82 -6.95
N ALA A 256 11.63 -30.50 -7.14
CA ALA A 256 11.69 -29.55 -6.04
C ALA A 256 10.69 -28.41 -6.19
N VAL A 257 10.38 -27.80 -5.04
CA VAL A 257 9.60 -26.56 -4.96
C VAL A 257 10.40 -25.57 -4.11
N LEU A 258 10.70 -24.41 -4.67
CA LEU A 258 11.32 -23.29 -3.95
C LEU A 258 10.27 -22.22 -3.69
N VAL A 259 10.09 -21.88 -2.41
CA VAL A 259 9.18 -20.81 -1.99
C VAL A 259 9.95 -19.51 -1.86
N CYS A 260 9.87 -18.65 -2.88
CA CYS A 260 10.66 -17.42 -3.01
C CYS A 260 9.96 -16.15 -2.49
N ASN A 261 8.80 -16.27 -1.84
CA ASN A 261 8.05 -15.16 -1.24
C ASN A 261 7.76 -15.43 0.26
N ALA A 262 7.34 -14.40 0.99
CA ALA A 262 7.08 -14.46 2.44
C ALA A 262 5.65 -14.90 2.80
N SER A 263 4.86 -15.40 1.84
CA SER A 263 3.46 -15.78 2.08
C SER A 263 3.37 -17.16 2.74
N SER A 264 2.79 -17.21 3.94
CA SER A 264 2.50 -18.45 4.66
C SER A 264 1.61 -19.41 3.87
N ARG A 265 0.65 -18.89 3.09
CA ARG A 265 -0.29 -19.71 2.30
C ARG A 265 0.42 -20.57 1.24
N VAL A 266 1.53 -20.07 0.69
CA VAL A 266 2.27 -20.81 -0.34
C VAL A 266 2.89 -22.08 0.24
N TYR A 267 3.29 -22.05 1.51
CA TYR A 267 3.80 -23.24 2.18
C TYR A 267 2.71 -24.32 2.34
N ASP A 268 1.45 -23.94 2.56
CA ASP A 268 0.35 -24.88 2.74
C ASP A 268 0.09 -25.74 1.50
N THR A 269 0.44 -25.26 0.31
CA THR A 269 0.19 -25.95 -0.97
C THR A 269 1.45 -26.50 -1.63
N ALA A 270 2.63 -26.06 -1.19
CA ALA A 270 3.90 -26.39 -1.85
C ALA A 270 4.17 -27.90 -1.98
N LEU A 271 3.81 -28.70 -0.96
CA LEU A 271 4.00 -30.16 -1.00
C LEU A 271 3.12 -30.87 -2.03
N ASP A 272 2.01 -30.26 -2.46
CA ASP A 272 1.14 -30.86 -3.49
C ASP A 272 1.68 -30.71 -4.90
N LEU A 273 2.62 -29.78 -5.11
CA LEU A 273 3.31 -29.59 -6.39
C LEU A 273 4.41 -30.63 -6.63
N LEU A 274 4.83 -31.34 -5.58
CA LEU A 274 5.91 -32.31 -5.64
C LEU A 274 5.47 -33.62 -6.30
N ARG A 275 6.45 -34.26 -6.96
CA ARG A 275 6.38 -35.68 -7.33
C ARG A 275 6.81 -36.56 -6.15
N TYR A 276 6.60 -37.86 -6.27
CA TYR A 276 7.18 -38.86 -5.35
C TYR A 276 8.69 -38.62 -5.14
N ALA A 277 9.12 -38.64 -3.87
CA ALA A 277 10.47 -38.33 -3.41
C ALA A 277 10.97 -36.90 -3.69
N GLY A 278 10.06 -35.94 -3.91
CA GLY A 278 10.41 -34.54 -4.13
C GLY A 278 10.80 -33.76 -2.86
N THR A 279 11.44 -32.61 -3.07
CA THR A 279 11.97 -31.75 -2.00
C THR A 279 11.33 -30.36 -1.98
N LEU A 280 10.71 -29.99 -0.87
CA LEU A 280 10.36 -28.59 -0.57
C LEU A 280 11.57 -27.88 0.05
N VAL A 281 12.00 -26.77 -0.56
CA VAL A 281 13.04 -25.90 -0.02
C VAL A 281 12.40 -24.60 0.49
N CYS A 282 12.43 -24.40 1.81
CA CYS A 282 11.95 -23.18 2.46
C CYS A 282 12.99 -22.07 2.34
N VAL A 283 12.63 -20.96 1.69
CA VAL A 283 13.54 -19.82 1.43
C VAL A 283 12.96 -18.52 1.98
N GLY A 284 11.79 -18.09 1.49
CA GLY A 284 11.12 -16.88 1.99
C GLY A 284 10.55 -17.08 3.39
N VAL A 285 10.93 -16.21 4.33
CA VAL A 285 10.50 -16.31 5.75
C VAL A 285 9.31 -15.36 5.99
N PRO A 286 8.14 -15.87 6.45
CA PRO A 286 7.04 -15.03 6.88
C PRO A 286 7.41 -14.13 8.07
N GLU A 287 6.95 -12.88 8.08
CA GLU A 287 7.46 -11.85 9.01
C GLU A 287 6.81 -11.88 10.41
N LEU A 288 5.52 -12.21 10.54
CA LEU A 288 4.74 -11.85 11.74
C LEU A 288 4.12 -13.00 12.54
N ASP A 289 4.33 -14.27 12.16
CA ASP A 289 3.85 -15.41 12.97
C ASP A 289 4.56 -16.72 12.57
N PRO A 290 5.03 -17.57 13.51
CA PRO A 290 5.36 -18.97 13.20
C PRO A 290 4.13 -19.71 12.65
N HIS A 291 4.05 -19.81 11.32
CA HIS A 291 3.00 -20.55 10.62
C HIS A 291 3.44 -21.99 10.34
N PRO A 292 2.77 -23.02 10.91
CA PRO A 292 3.03 -24.41 10.55
C PRO A 292 2.72 -24.64 9.06
N ILE A 293 3.53 -25.46 8.39
CA ILE A 293 3.23 -25.91 7.02
C ILE A 293 2.03 -26.85 7.11
N ALA A 294 0.80 -26.36 6.89
CA ALA A 294 -0.43 -27.05 7.28
C ALA A 294 -0.58 -28.44 6.64
N ASN A 295 0.00 -28.61 5.46
CA ASN A 295 -0.12 -29.82 4.64
C ASN A 295 1.10 -30.76 4.76
N ALA A 296 2.04 -30.46 5.66
CA ALA A 296 3.15 -31.34 6.02
C ALA A 296 2.71 -32.44 6.99
N LEU A 297 1.67 -33.19 6.63
CA LEU A 297 1.11 -34.25 7.46
C LEU A 297 2.08 -35.45 7.51
N PRO A 298 2.35 -36.05 8.69
CA PRO A 298 3.31 -37.15 8.81
C PRO A 298 3.07 -38.30 7.83
N TRP A 299 1.81 -38.73 7.67
CA TRP A 299 1.48 -39.81 6.73
C TRP A 299 1.84 -39.45 5.28
N LYS A 300 1.65 -38.18 4.88
CA LYS A 300 1.92 -37.70 3.52
C LYS A 300 3.40 -37.68 3.23
N LEU A 301 4.21 -37.24 4.20
CA LEU A 301 5.66 -37.27 4.13
C LEU A 301 6.18 -38.71 4.00
N ILE A 302 5.64 -39.64 4.81
CA ILE A 302 6.05 -41.06 4.79
C ILE A 302 5.66 -41.73 3.47
N VAL A 303 4.42 -41.59 3.02
CA VAL A 303 3.92 -42.29 1.82
C VAL A 303 4.58 -41.76 0.55
N ASN A 304 4.80 -40.45 0.44
CA ASN A 304 5.39 -39.85 -0.76
C ASN A 304 6.91 -39.66 -0.68
N GLN A 305 7.55 -40.02 0.44
CA GLN A 305 8.98 -39.83 0.69
C GLN A 305 9.45 -38.37 0.52
N TYR A 306 8.61 -37.41 0.89
CA TYR A 306 8.93 -35.99 0.73
C TYR A 306 10.01 -35.53 1.71
N SER A 307 10.89 -34.66 1.23
CA SER A 307 11.86 -33.94 2.05
C SER A 307 11.46 -32.47 2.22
N ILE A 308 11.61 -31.93 3.43
CA ILE A 308 11.47 -30.49 3.70
C ILE A 308 12.82 -29.99 4.20
N LYS A 309 13.41 -29.03 3.51
CA LYS A 309 14.73 -28.48 3.82
C LYS A 309 14.66 -26.96 3.96
N GLY A 310 15.36 -26.42 4.95
CA GLY A 310 15.54 -24.97 5.07
C GLY A 310 16.78 -24.51 4.29
N ALA A 311 16.67 -23.39 3.59
CA ALA A 311 17.83 -22.68 3.03
C ALA A 311 18.04 -21.35 3.76
N VAL A 312 19.23 -21.17 4.30
CA VAL A 312 19.72 -19.88 4.82
C VAL A 312 20.79 -19.34 3.87
N THR A 313 21.12 -18.05 3.97
CA THR A 313 22.20 -17.40 3.22
C THR A 313 23.45 -18.30 3.21
N GLY A 314 23.93 -18.60 1.99
CA GLY A 314 24.93 -19.64 1.73
C GLY A 314 26.31 -19.36 2.30
N SER A 315 27.21 -20.33 2.13
CA SER A 315 28.57 -20.28 2.65
C SER A 315 29.51 -19.33 1.90
N ARG A 316 30.74 -19.17 2.41
CA ARG A 316 31.81 -18.50 1.65
C ARG A 316 31.98 -19.11 0.27
N LYS A 317 32.02 -20.44 0.16
CA LYS A 317 32.16 -21.13 -1.12
C LYS A 317 30.96 -20.84 -2.02
N ASP A 318 29.75 -20.93 -1.47
CA ASP A 318 28.53 -20.69 -2.23
C ASP A 318 28.47 -19.27 -2.80
N SER A 319 28.99 -18.28 -2.07
CA SER A 319 29.07 -16.90 -2.55
C SER A 319 30.02 -16.69 -3.72
N ILE A 320 31.04 -17.53 -3.87
CA ILE A 320 31.94 -17.50 -5.03
C ILE A 320 31.29 -18.24 -6.19
N ASP A 321 30.73 -19.41 -5.91
CA ASP A 321 30.14 -20.28 -6.92
C ASP A 321 28.89 -19.64 -7.55
N CYS A 322 28.08 -18.90 -6.78
CA CYS A 322 26.88 -18.22 -7.29
C CYS A 322 27.21 -17.09 -8.28
N LEU A 323 28.42 -16.55 -8.27
CA LEU A 323 28.85 -15.51 -9.21
C LEU A 323 29.30 -16.09 -10.56
N ARG A 324 29.60 -17.39 -10.67
CA ARG A 324 30.09 -17.98 -11.93
C ARG A 324 29.08 -17.87 -13.08
N PRO A 325 27.79 -18.21 -12.92
CA PRO A 325 26.81 -18.03 -13.99
C PRO A 325 26.64 -16.56 -14.39
N ALA A 326 26.71 -15.63 -13.43
CA ALA A 326 26.65 -14.20 -13.72
C ALA A 326 27.88 -13.71 -14.50
N ALA A 327 29.07 -14.18 -14.14
CA ALA A 327 30.31 -13.89 -14.87
C ALA A 327 30.30 -14.40 -16.32
N GLN A 328 29.48 -15.41 -16.60
CA GLN A 328 29.24 -15.99 -17.94
C GLN A 328 28.04 -15.33 -18.66
N GLY A 329 27.40 -14.32 -18.06
CA GLY A 329 26.24 -13.63 -18.63
C GLY A 329 24.93 -14.41 -18.56
N GLN A 330 24.88 -15.53 -17.83
CA GLN A 330 23.68 -16.37 -17.70
C GLN A 330 22.70 -15.89 -16.63
N VAL A 331 23.18 -15.12 -15.66
CA VAL A 331 22.37 -14.55 -14.57
C VAL A 331 22.62 -13.05 -14.51
N LYS A 332 21.55 -12.26 -14.56
CA LYS A 332 21.59 -10.80 -14.42
C LYS A 332 20.54 -10.32 -13.42
N ALA A 333 20.96 -9.41 -12.54
CA ALA A 333 20.06 -8.72 -11.64
C ALA A 333 19.41 -7.51 -12.34
N ALA A 334 18.13 -7.26 -12.06
CA ALA A 334 17.49 -6.01 -12.48
C ALA A 334 17.81 -4.91 -11.46
N VAL A 335 18.59 -3.90 -11.86
CA VAL A 335 19.13 -2.88 -10.94
C VAL A 335 18.70 -1.47 -11.31
N ARG A 336 18.49 -0.63 -10.28
CA ARG A 336 18.37 0.82 -10.37
C ARG A 336 19.33 1.45 -9.37
N LEU A 337 20.17 2.37 -9.83
CA LEU A 337 21.12 3.09 -8.98
C LEU A 337 20.48 4.35 -8.40
N GLU A 338 20.69 4.59 -7.10
CA GLU A 338 20.24 5.78 -6.40
C GLU A 338 21.36 6.26 -5.44
N PRO A 339 21.48 7.58 -5.21
CA PRO A 339 22.43 8.12 -4.24
C PRO A 339 22.05 7.71 -2.80
N MET A 340 23.07 7.54 -1.94
CA MET A 340 22.92 7.02 -0.59
C MET A 340 21.93 7.82 0.29
N ASN A 341 21.81 9.13 0.06
CA ASN A 341 20.91 10.01 0.82
C ASN A 341 19.41 9.77 0.55
N LYS A 342 19.06 8.90 -0.42
CA LYS A 342 17.67 8.50 -0.71
C LYS A 342 17.22 7.23 0.01
N LEU A 343 18.03 6.62 0.88
CA LEU A 343 17.67 5.32 1.48
C LEU A 343 16.30 5.34 2.17
N THR A 344 15.97 6.38 2.94
CA THR A 344 14.64 6.54 3.56
C THR A 344 13.51 6.51 2.51
N GLU A 345 13.66 7.26 1.42
CA GLU A 345 12.68 7.29 0.32
C GLU A 345 12.55 5.92 -0.36
N ILE A 346 13.66 5.18 -0.49
CA ILE A 346 13.68 3.83 -1.05
C ILE A 346 12.91 2.89 -0.13
N PHE A 347 13.10 2.94 1.19
CA PHE A 347 12.32 2.14 2.13
C PHE A 347 10.81 2.44 2.07
N HIS A 348 10.41 3.70 1.90
CA HIS A 348 9.01 4.05 1.68
C HIS A 348 8.41 3.54 0.36
N GLN A 349 9.24 3.18 -0.63
CA GLN A 349 8.80 2.56 -1.90
C GLN A 349 8.64 1.03 -1.80
N LEU A 350 9.06 0.41 -0.70
CA LEU A 350 9.01 -1.04 -0.51
C LEU A 350 7.66 -1.63 -0.07
N PRO A 351 6.73 -0.95 0.64
CA PRO A 351 5.39 -1.48 0.86
C PRO A 351 4.59 -1.40 -0.44
N ARG A 352 4.38 -2.57 -1.07
CA ARG A 352 3.61 -2.69 -2.32
C ARG A 352 2.23 -3.25 -2.01
N VAL A 353 1.20 -2.55 -2.46
CA VAL A 353 -0.16 -3.09 -2.52
C VAL A 353 -0.38 -3.69 -3.91
N TYR A 354 -0.99 -4.86 -3.94
CA TYR A 354 -1.37 -5.53 -5.17
C TYR A 354 -2.45 -4.72 -5.92
N GLU A 355 -2.27 -4.49 -7.23
CA GLU A 355 -3.22 -3.78 -8.09
C GLU A 355 -4.12 -4.80 -8.80
N ALA A 356 -5.40 -4.81 -8.43
CA ALA A 356 -6.41 -5.67 -9.03
C ALA A 356 -6.67 -5.30 -10.50
N ASP A 357 -6.82 -6.31 -11.35
CA ASP A 357 -7.20 -6.17 -12.75
C ASP A 357 -8.55 -6.81 -13.08
N ALA A 358 -8.83 -7.03 -14.37
CA ALA A 358 -10.09 -7.62 -14.81
C ALA A 358 -10.25 -9.08 -14.35
N SER A 359 -9.17 -9.87 -14.33
CA SER A 359 -9.20 -11.25 -13.83
C SER A 359 -9.51 -11.30 -12.34
N ASP A 360 -8.93 -10.40 -11.55
CA ASP A 360 -9.25 -10.30 -10.12
C ASP A 360 -10.73 -9.94 -9.89
N VAL A 361 -11.30 -9.12 -10.78
CA VAL A 361 -12.75 -8.81 -10.76
C VAL A 361 -13.57 -10.05 -11.07
N ASP A 362 -13.20 -10.84 -12.08
CA ASP A 362 -13.91 -12.07 -12.43
C ASP A 362 -13.92 -13.06 -11.25
N LEU A 363 -12.76 -13.24 -10.58
CA LEU A 363 -12.65 -14.09 -9.39
C LEU A 363 -13.50 -13.59 -8.22
N ALA A 364 -13.53 -12.28 -7.99
CA ALA A 364 -14.38 -11.69 -6.97
C ALA A 364 -15.87 -11.87 -7.30
N VAL A 365 -16.25 -11.87 -8.58
CA VAL A 365 -17.62 -12.16 -9.02
C VAL A 365 -17.96 -13.63 -8.82
N ASP A 366 -17.07 -14.55 -9.18
CA ASP A 366 -17.28 -15.98 -8.95
C ASP A 366 -17.50 -16.29 -7.46
N ALA A 367 -16.67 -15.72 -6.59
CA ALA A 367 -16.84 -15.84 -5.15
C ALA A 367 -18.16 -15.23 -4.66
N ALA A 368 -18.54 -14.07 -5.18
CA ALA A 368 -19.78 -13.39 -4.82
C ALA A 368 -21.04 -14.12 -5.30
N GLU A 369 -21.02 -14.72 -6.49
CA GLU A 369 -22.12 -15.55 -7.00
C GLU A 369 -22.24 -16.85 -6.21
N ALA A 370 -21.14 -17.52 -5.91
CA ALA A 370 -21.14 -18.76 -5.13
C ALA A 370 -21.71 -18.55 -3.71
N ALA A 371 -21.41 -17.41 -3.09
CA ALA A 371 -21.90 -17.08 -1.75
C ALA A 371 -23.35 -16.60 -1.72
N PHE A 372 -23.88 -16.11 -2.85
CA PHE A 372 -25.16 -15.40 -2.87
C PHE A 372 -26.36 -16.25 -2.40
N PRO A 373 -26.60 -17.48 -2.88
CA PRO A 373 -27.78 -18.26 -2.49
C PRO A 373 -27.88 -18.47 -0.97
N ALA A 374 -26.79 -18.95 -0.35
CA ALA A 374 -26.76 -19.21 1.09
C ALA A 374 -26.88 -17.92 1.92
N TRP A 375 -26.34 -16.80 1.43
CA TRP A 375 -26.43 -15.51 2.12
C TRP A 375 -27.81 -14.85 1.99
N SER A 376 -28.43 -14.93 0.82
CA SER A 376 -29.75 -14.36 0.57
C SER A 376 -30.85 -15.09 1.33
N ASP A 377 -30.68 -16.40 1.55
CA ASP A 377 -31.66 -17.25 2.25
C ASP A 377 -31.73 -17.00 3.77
N LEU A 378 -30.72 -16.35 4.35
CA LEU A 378 -30.74 -15.98 5.76
C LEU A 378 -31.87 -14.98 6.08
N GLY A 379 -32.44 -15.06 7.28
CA GLY A 379 -33.33 -14.02 7.80
C GLY A 379 -32.59 -12.70 8.06
N GLY A 380 -33.32 -11.58 8.05
CA GLY A 380 -32.74 -10.25 8.31
C GLY A 380 -31.98 -10.18 9.64
N PHE A 381 -32.53 -10.76 10.71
CA PHE A 381 -31.87 -10.84 12.02
C PHE A 381 -30.61 -11.69 12.00
N GLU A 382 -30.57 -12.76 11.22
CA GLU A 382 -29.39 -13.62 11.11
C GLU A 382 -28.25 -12.88 10.40
N ARG A 383 -28.55 -12.15 9.32
CA ARG A 383 -27.58 -11.27 8.66
C ARG A 383 -27.11 -10.15 9.59
N ALA A 384 -28.01 -9.53 10.34
CA ALA A 384 -27.70 -8.42 11.24
C ALA A 384 -26.60 -8.75 12.27
N ARG A 385 -26.55 -10.00 12.76
CA ARG A 385 -25.54 -10.45 13.75
C ARG A 385 -24.10 -10.26 13.28
N PHE A 386 -23.82 -10.43 11.99
CA PHE A 386 -22.47 -10.22 11.43
C PHE A 386 -22.06 -8.75 11.47
N PHE A 387 -23.00 -7.84 11.20
CA PHE A 387 -22.76 -6.39 11.24
C PHE A 387 -22.54 -5.86 12.66
N TYR A 388 -23.26 -6.38 13.65
CA TYR A 388 -22.98 -6.04 15.05
C TYR A 388 -21.56 -6.44 15.45
N ARG A 389 -21.12 -7.66 15.11
CA ARG A 389 -19.74 -8.11 15.37
C ARG A 389 -18.70 -7.27 14.63
N LEU A 390 -18.97 -6.90 13.39
CA LEU A 390 -18.07 -6.04 12.62
C LEU A 390 -18.00 -4.63 13.21
N ALA A 391 -19.11 -4.09 13.70
CA ALA A 391 -19.13 -2.80 14.38
C ALA A 391 -18.23 -2.82 15.63
N ASP A 392 -18.33 -3.86 16.45
CA ASP A 392 -17.51 -3.99 17.67
C ASP A 392 -16.02 -4.13 17.31
N ALA A 393 -15.68 -4.95 16.31
CA ALA A 393 -14.30 -5.10 15.85
C ALA A 393 -13.73 -3.80 15.25
N LEU A 394 -14.57 -3.03 14.55
CA LEU A 394 -14.20 -1.77 13.93
C LEU A 394 -13.91 -0.69 14.96
N GLU A 395 -14.70 -0.57 16.03
CA GLU A 395 -14.43 0.39 17.12
C GLU A 395 -13.09 0.12 17.80
N LEU A 396 -12.79 -1.15 18.08
CA LEU A 396 -11.52 -1.55 18.69
C LEU A 396 -10.32 -1.26 17.78
N ALA A 397 -10.52 -1.28 16.46
CA ALA A 397 -9.48 -1.02 15.47
C ALA A 397 -9.27 0.47 15.13
N ASN A 398 -9.95 1.41 15.80
CA ASN A 398 -9.90 2.83 15.41
C ASN A 398 -8.48 3.41 15.40
N SER A 399 -7.64 3.06 16.38
CA SER A 399 -6.25 3.53 16.45
C SER A 399 -5.39 2.99 15.30
N ASP A 400 -5.53 1.71 14.98
CA ASP A 400 -4.78 1.06 13.90
C ASP A 400 -5.17 1.67 12.55
N LEU A 401 -6.47 1.85 12.31
CA LEU A 401 -6.98 2.47 11.10
C LEU A 401 -6.56 3.94 11.00
N ALA A 402 -6.51 4.68 12.12
CA ALA A 402 -6.01 6.05 12.14
C ALA A 402 -4.55 6.12 11.69
N ALA A 403 -3.69 5.24 12.19
CA ALA A 403 -2.28 5.17 11.81
C ALA A 403 -2.11 4.83 10.32
N LEU A 404 -2.90 3.89 9.80
CA LEU A 404 -2.87 3.51 8.38
C LEU A 404 -3.34 4.66 7.47
N GLU A 405 -4.38 5.41 7.84
CA GLU A 405 -4.79 6.61 7.09
C GLU A 405 -3.78 7.75 7.19
N ALA A 406 -3.13 7.92 8.34
CA ALA A 406 -2.07 8.90 8.50
C ALA A 406 -0.91 8.63 7.53
N ILE A 407 -0.55 7.36 7.35
CA ILE A 407 0.50 6.95 6.42
C ILE A 407 0.04 7.07 4.96
N SER A 408 -1.18 6.62 4.63
CA SER A 408 -1.64 6.56 3.24
C SER A 408 -2.07 7.91 2.69
N MET A 409 -2.78 8.69 3.49
CA MET A 409 -3.49 9.90 3.08
C MET A 409 -3.05 11.16 3.83
N GLY A 410 -2.15 11.02 4.81
CA GLY A 410 -1.73 12.13 5.65
C GLY A 410 -2.82 12.61 6.61
N ARG A 411 -3.82 11.78 6.91
CA ARG A 411 -4.92 12.17 7.81
C ARG A 411 -4.46 12.16 9.27
N PRO A 412 -4.68 13.25 10.03
CA PRO A 412 -4.23 13.30 11.42
C PRO A 412 -4.91 12.27 12.32
N VAL A 413 -4.11 11.53 13.11
CA VAL A 413 -4.62 10.50 14.04
C VAL A 413 -5.55 11.07 15.11
N GLY A 414 -5.26 12.28 15.61
CA GLY A 414 -6.06 12.93 16.67
C GLY A 414 -7.51 13.21 16.27
N GLN A 415 -7.74 13.48 14.97
CA GLN A 415 -9.06 13.79 14.42
C GLN A 415 -9.74 12.60 13.75
N TYR A 416 -9.10 11.43 13.70
CA TYR A 416 -9.67 10.27 13.03
C TYR A 416 -10.84 9.69 13.83
N ARG A 417 -12.02 9.59 13.19
CA ARG A 417 -13.26 9.07 13.78
C ARG A 417 -14.04 8.13 12.85
N GLU A 418 -13.48 7.75 11.69
CA GLU A 418 -14.25 6.98 10.70
C GLU A 418 -14.63 5.59 11.19
N ALA A 419 -13.78 4.94 11.98
CA ALA A 419 -14.09 3.60 12.48
C ALA A 419 -15.24 3.65 13.48
N ILE A 420 -15.22 4.64 14.39
CA ILE A 420 -16.30 4.89 15.37
C ILE A 420 -17.62 5.24 14.66
N ASN A 421 -17.58 6.20 13.72
CA ASN A 421 -18.76 6.59 12.96
C ASN A 421 -19.26 5.43 12.09
N GLY A 422 -18.36 4.66 11.49
CA GLY A 422 -18.64 3.47 10.71
C GLY A 422 -19.30 2.37 11.53
N ALA A 423 -18.90 2.18 12.78
CA ALA A 423 -19.53 1.22 13.67
C ALA A 423 -20.97 1.62 14.01
N ALA A 424 -21.21 2.90 14.30
CA ALA A 424 -22.56 3.42 14.48
C ALA A 424 -23.43 3.21 13.23
N LEU A 425 -22.85 3.45 12.04
CA LEU A 425 -23.50 3.21 10.76
C LEU A 425 -23.88 1.72 10.58
N LEU A 426 -22.95 0.81 10.86
CA LEU A 426 -23.19 -0.63 10.77
C LEU A 426 -24.32 -1.06 11.70
N ARG A 427 -24.33 -0.58 12.94
CA ARG A 427 -25.41 -0.87 13.91
C ARG A 427 -26.75 -0.31 13.44
N TYR A 428 -26.77 0.88 12.85
CA TYR A 428 -27.98 1.45 12.25
C TYR A 428 -28.53 0.55 11.15
N TYR A 429 -27.72 0.17 10.16
CA TYR A 429 -28.16 -0.72 9.08
C TYR A 429 -28.59 -2.10 9.58
N ALA A 430 -27.87 -2.67 10.55
CA ALA A 430 -28.24 -3.94 11.18
C ALA A 430 -29.62 -3.87 11.85
N GLY A 431 -29.90 -2.76 12.55
CA GLY A 431 -31.21 -2.50 13.16
C GLY A 431 -32.34 -2.29 12.16
N LYS A 432 -32.01 -1.98 10.90
CA LYS A 432 -32.96 -1.78 9.80
C LYS A 432 -33.21 -3.03 8.96
N CYS A 433 -32.73 -4.20 9.37
CA CYS A 433 -32.82 -5.43 8.59
C CYS A 433 -34.26 -5.90 8.28
N THR A 434 -35.26 -5.47 9.03
CA THR A 434 -36.69 -5.80 8.82
C THR A 434 -37.50 -4.69 8.13
N ASP A 435 -36.89 -3.54 7.86
CA ASP A 435 -37.56 -2.37 7.29
C ASP A 435 -37.71 -2.48 5.76
N VAL A 436 -37.05 -3.46 5.13
CA VAL A 436 -37.17 -3.74 3.70
C VAL A 436 -38.43 -4.56 3.42
N GLN A 437 -39.56 -3.87 3.28
CA GLN A 437 -40.89 -4.47 3.10
C GLN A 437 -41.46 -4.24 1.69
N GLY A 438 -42.36 -5.14 1.28
CA GLY A 438 -43.17 -5.03 0.07
C GLY A 438 -44.56 -4.46 0.34
N ASP A 439 -45.40 -4.42 -0.69
CA ASP A 439 -46.77 -3.88 -0.62
C ASP A 439 -47.80 -4.95 -1.02
N SER A 440 -49.04 -4.83 -0.52
CA SER A 440 -50.17 -5.62 -1.01
C SER A 440 -51.39 -4.75 -1.32
N SER A 441 -52.21 -5.17 -2.30
CA SER A 441 -53.40 -4.42 -2.73
C SER A 441 -54.53 -5.32 -3.21
N LEU A 442 -55.75 -4.98 -2.80
CA LEU A 442 -57.01 -5.62 -3.20
C LEU A 442 -57.86 -4.73 -4.13
N GLN A 443 -57.28 -3.66 -4.68
CA GLN A 443 -58.01 -2.69 -5.51
C GLN A 443 -58.50 -3.28 -6.85
N THR A 444 -57.99 -4.46 -7.24
CA THR A 444 -58.46 -5.21 -8.40
C THR A 444 -59.35 -6.36 -7.93
N SER A 445 -60.66 -6.25 -8.19
CA SER A 445 -61.62 -7.29 -7.83
C SER A 445 -61.21 -8.66 -8.37
N GLY A 446 -61.23 -9.69 -7.51
CA GLY A 446 -60.83 -11.06 -7.85
C GLY A 446 -59.33 -11.36 -7.74
N PHE A 447 -58.49 -10.38 -7.39
CA PHE A 447 -57.04 -10.57 -7.31
C PHE A 447 -56.47 -10.10 -5.97
N VAL A 448 -55.35 -10.72 -5.57
CA VAL A 448 -54.44 -10.20 -4.54
C VAL A 448 -53.16 -9.78 -5.24
N ASN A 449 -52.87 -8.48 -5.25
CA ASN A 449 -51.63 -7.96 -5.81
C ASN A 449 -50.57 -7.88 -4.72
N VAL A 450 -49.36 -8.37 -5.00
CA VAL A 450 -48.22 -8.36 -4.06
C VAL A 450 -46.97 -7.84 -4.78
N VAL A 451 -46.28 -6.90 -4.15
CA VAL A 451 -44.96 -6.41 -4.57
C VAL A 451 -43.92 -6.95 -3.59
N LEU A 452 -42.90 -7.65 -4.10
CA LEU A 452 -41.82 -8.21 -3.30
C LEU A 452 -40.53 -7.43 -3.54
N ARG A 453 -39.78 -7.11 -2.48
CA ARG A 453 -38.43 -6.55 -2.57
C ARG A 453 -37.42 -7.67 -2.40
N GLN A 454 -36.67 -7.96 -3.46
CA GLN A 454 -35.66 -9.02 -3.49
C GLN A 454 -34.26 -8.43 -3.71
N PRO A 455 -33.19 -9.08 -3.22
CA PRO A 455 -31.82 -8.67 -3.51
C PRO A 455 -31.56 -8.66 -5.02
N PHE A 456 -30.68 -7.76 -5.47
CA PHE A 456 -30.20 -7.69 -6.84
C PHE A 456 -29.34 -8.89 -7.25
N GLY A 457 -28.64 -9.52 -6.31
CA GLY A 457 -27.58 -10.50 -6.60
C GLY A 457 -26.19 -9.92 -6.28
N VAL A 458 -25.23 -10.15 -7.17
CA VAL A 458 -23.88 -9.58 -7.03
C VAL A 458 -23.90 -8.09 -7.29
N CYS A 459 -23.43 -7.33 -6.31
CA CYS A 459 -23.29 -5.88 -6.37
C CYS A 459 -21.81 -5.47 -6.40
N ALA A 460 -21.53 -4.27 -6.90
CA ALA A 460 -20.21 -3.66 -6.84
C ALA A 460 -20.23 -2.27 -6.20
N GLY A 461 -19.17 -1.92 -5.49
CA GLY A 461 -18.98 -0.63 -4.85
C GLY A 461 -17.61 -0.04 -5.13
N ILE A 462 -17.53 1.12 -5.77
CA ILE A 462 -16.27 1.85 -5.98
C ILE A 462 -16.19 3.02 -4.99
N THR A 463 -15.15 3.07 -4.16
CA THR A 463 -14.98 4.09 -3.11
C THR A 463 -13.86 5.09 -3.45
N PRO A 464 -13.97 6.34 -2.94
CA PRO A 464 -12.93 7.35 -3.10
C PRO A 464 -11.84 7.17 -2.03
N TRP A 465 -10.84 8.05 -2.07
CA TRP A 465 -9.71 8.07 -1.14
C TRP A 465 -9.90 8.99 0.07
N ASN A 466 -10.87 9.90 0.05
CA ASN A 466 -10.97 10.95 1.07
C ASN A 466 -11.61 10.49 2.38
N ALA A 467 -12.45 9.44 2.33
CA ALA A 467 -13.09 8.82 3.49
C ALA A 467 -13.23 7.28 3.28
N PRO A 468 -12.12 6.53 3.19
CA PRO A 468 -12.14 5.17 2.64
C PRO A 468 -13.03 4.20 3.41
N ILE A 469 -12.90 4.16 4.74
CA ILE A 469 -13.67 3.25 5.61
C ILE A 469 -15.14 3.62 5.58
N THR A 470 -15.45 4.89 5.79
CA THR A 470 -16.84 5.36 5.83
C THR A 470 -17.57 5.02 4.53
N MET A 471 -16.96 5.34 3.38
CA MET A 471 -17.57 5.11 2.06
C MET A 471 -17.69 3.63 1.72
N MET A 472 -16.76 2.80 2.18
CA MET A 472 -16.83 1.36 1.97
C MET A 472 -17.97 0.74 2.79
N LEU A 473 -18.14 1.16 4.04
CA LEU A 473 -19.20 0.67 4.91
C LEU A 473 -20.60 1.08 4.45
N PHE A 474 -20.78 2.30 3.92
CA PHE A 474 -22.06 2.71 3.30
C PHE A 474 -22.50 1.73 2.20
N LYS A 475 -21.55 1.27 1.37
CA LYS A 475 -21.84 0.34 0.27
C LYS A 475 -22.08 -1.07 0.79
N ILE A 476 -21.22 -1.57 1.68
CA ILE A 476 -21.30 -2.92 2.23
C ILE A 476 -22.59 -3.10 3.04
N ALA A 477 -22.88 -2.19 3.97
CA ALA A 477 -24.00 -2.34 4.88
C ALA A 477 -25.34 -2.35 4.12
N GLY A 478 -25.56 -1.36 3.24
CA GLY A 478 -26.79 -1.27 2.45
C GLY A 478 -27.00 -2.48 1.54
N ALA A 479 -25.95 -2.98 0.88
CA ALA A 479 -26.07 -4.13 0.00
C ALA A 479 -26.31 -5.43 0.77
N CYS A 480 -25.45 -5.73 1.74
CA CYS A 480 -25.41 -7.05 2.37
C CYS A 480 -26.52 -7.25 3.40
N VAL A 481 -27.01 -6.21 4.10
CA VAL A 481 -28.19 -6.33 4.97
C VAL A 481 -29.43 -6.72 4.15
N CYS A 482 -29.55 -6.22 2.92
CA CYS A 482 -30.62 -6.57 1.99
C CYS A 482 -30.45 -7.95 1.32
N GLY A 483 -29.42 -8.74 1.70
CA GLY A 483 -29.19 -10.08 1.17
C GLY A 483 -28.33 -10.15 -0.10
N ASN A 484 -27.71 -9.05 -0.54
CA ASN A 484 -26.78 -9.07 -1.66
C ASN A 484 -25.38 -9.51 -1.23
N THR A 485 -24.59 -10.01 -2.17
CA THR A 485 -23.12 -10.07 -2.04
C THR A 485 -22.51 -8.85 -2.72
N ILE A 486 -21.33 -8.42 -2.28
CA ILE A 486 -20.71 -7.19 -2.79
C ILE A 486 -19.21 -7.32 -3.03
N ILE A 487 -18.75 -6.71 -4.11
CA ILE A 487 -17.34 -6.51 -4.43
C ILE A 487 -17.04 -5.02 -4.28
N CYS A 488 -16.18 -4.66 -3.34
CA CYS A 488 -15.81 -3.28 -3.07
C CYS A 488 -14.38 -2.99 -3.53
N LYS A 489 -14.21 -1.93 -4.32
CA LYS A 489 -12.94 -1.46 -4.85
C LYS A 489 -12.50 -0.19 -4.14
N SER A 490 -11.35 -0.23 -3.48
CA SER A 490 -10.70 0.93 -2.85
C SER A 490 -9.94 1.78 -3.87
N SER A 491 -9.66 3.03 -3.52
CA SER A 491 -8.78 3.90 -4.30
C SER A 491 -7.32 3.48 -4.15
N GLU A 492 -6.56 3.52 -5.24
CA GLU A 492 -5.11 3.30 -5.24
C GLU A 492 -4.34 4.29 -4.35
N LYS A 493 -4.94 5.44 -4.03
CA LYS A 493 -4.36 6.44 -3.12
C LYS A 493 -4.53 6.09 -1.64
N ALA A 494 -5.54 5.29 -1.31
CA ALA A 494 -5.90 4.96 0.08
C ALA A 494 -6.26 3.46 0.27
N PRO A 495 -5.36 2.52 -0.07
CA PRO A 495 -5.71 1.10 -0.05
C PRO A 495 -5.61 0.43 1.33
N LEU A 496 -4.79 0.96 2.24
CA LEU A 496 -4.34 0.23 3.42
C LEU A 496 -5.48 -0.10 4.41
N THR A 497 -6.33 0.87 4.70
CA THR A 497 -7.46 0.68 5.62
C THR A 497 -8.54 -0.22 5.06
N ALA A 498 -8.78 -0.19 3.75
CA ALA A 498 -9.71 -1.12 3.09
C ALA A 498 -9.23 -2.57 3.24
N LEU A 499 -7.92 -2.83 3.09
CA LEU A 499 -7.35 -4.16 3.30
C LEU A 499 -7.39 -4.58 4.78
N TYR A 500 -7.17 -3.65 5.71
CA TYR A 500 -7.35 -3.91 7.14
C TYR A 500 -8.83 -4.23 7.46
N LEU A 501 -9.78 -3.52 6.85
CA LEU A 501 -11.21 -3.81 6.98
C LEU A 501 -11.56 -5.22 6.49
N ALA A 502 -10.92 -5.71 5.42
CA ALA A 502 -11.10 -7.10 4.97
C ALA A 502 -10.73 -8.13 6.05
N LYS A 503 -9.67 -7.87 6.82
CA LYS A 503 -9.31 -8.69 8.00
C LYS A 503 -10.42 -8.65 9.06
N LEU A 504 -10.97 -7.47 9.35
CA LEU A 504 -12.06 -7.32 10.33
C LEU A 504 -13.35 -8.01 9.88
N ILE A 505 -13.70 -7.94 8.59
CA ILE A 505 -14.84 -8.65 8.01
C ILE A 505 -14.70 -10.16 8.21
N LYS A 506 -13.51 -10.71 7.96
CA LYS A 506 -13.21 -12.12 8.22
C LYS A 506 -13.35 -12.47 9.70
N GLN A 507 -12.83 -11.63 10.60
CA GLN A 507 -12.95 -11.82 12.06
C GLN A 507 -14.41 -11.73 12.56
N ALA A 508 -15.22 -10.87 11.96
CA ALA A 508 -16.65 -10.75 12.23
C ALA A 508 -17.45 -11.99 11.75
N GLY A 509 -16.82 -12.87 10.97
CA GLY A 509 -17.35 -14.17 10.59
C GLY A 509 -18.25 -14.15 9.36
N PHE A 510 -18.20 -13.09 8.53
CA PHE A 510 -18.92 -13.10 7.26
C PHE A 510 -18.52 -14.32 6.41
N PRO A 511 -19.48 -15.03 5.78
CA PRO A 511 -19.15 -16.15 4.91
C PRO A 511 -18.23 -15.71 3.75
N PRO A 512 -17.29 -16.57 3.31
CA PRO A 512 -16.43 -16.29 2.17
C PRO A 512 -17.25 -15.89 0.94
N GLY A 513 -16.80 -14.88 0.20
CA GLY A 513 -17.47 -14.39 -1.00
C GLY A 513 -18.61 -13.38 -0.77
N VAL A 514 -19.15 -13.25 0.44
CA VAL A 514 -20.23 -12.27 0.70
C VAL A 514 -19.75 -10.83 0.54
N ILE A 515 -18.54 -10.54 1.01
CA ILE A 515 -17.86 -9.26 0.82
C ILE A 515 -16.46 -9.53 0.29
N ASN A 516 -16.13 -8.97 -0.87
CA ASN A 516 -14.81 -9.06 -1.50
C ASN A 516 -14.22 -7.65 -1.58
N ILE A 517 -12.97 -7.47 -1.15
CA ILE A 517 -12.28 -6.17 -1.20
C ILE A 517 -11.14 -6.25 -2.22
N LEU A 518 -11.21 -5.39 -3.24
CA LEU A 518 -10.17 -5.20 -4.25
C LEU A 518 -9.52 -3.83 -4.07
N SER A 519 -8.23 -3.72 -4.38
CA SER A 519 -7.50 -2.46 -4.44
C SER A 519 -6.90 -2.30 -5.83
N GLY A 520 -7.10 -1.15 -6.48
CA GLY A 520 -6.57 -0.95 -7.83
C GLY A 520 -6.91 0.42 -8.39
N LYS A 521 -6.56 0.70 -9.64
CA LYS A 521 -6.90 1.97 -10.30
C LYS A 521 -8.33 1.97 -10.85
N GLY A 522 -8.80 3.14 -11.27
CA GLY A 522 -10.07 3.26 -12.01
C GLY A 522 -10.09 2.39 -13.27
N THR A 523 -8.96 2.29 -13.97
CA THR A 523 -8.72 1.33 -15.05
C THR A 523 -7.40 0.61 -14.72
N PRO A 524 -7.34 -0.73 -14.75
CA PRO A 524 -8.38 -1.64 -15.26
C PRO A 524 -9.52 -1.98 -14.28
N CYS A 525 -9.30 -2.00 -12.97
CA CYS A 525 -10.24 -2.58 -12.00
C CYS A 525 -11.66 -1.98 -12.01
N GLY A 526 -11.78 -0.65 -11.91
CA GLY A 526 -13.08 0.03 -11.86
C GLY A 526 -13.91 -0.11 -13.14
N ASP A 527 -13.26 -0.03 -14.31
CA ASP A 527 -13.91 -0.26 -15.60
C ASP A 527 -14.38 -1.71 -15.75
N ALA A 528 -13.55 -2.68 -15.35
CA ALA A 528 -13.93 -4.10 -15.34
C ALA A 528 -15.18 -4.34 -14.48
N LEU A 529 -15.23 -3.80 -13.25
CA LEU A 529 -16.44 -3.87 -12.40
C LEU A 529 -17.67 -3.23 -13.06
N ALA A 530 -17.49 -2.07 -13.69
CA ALA A 530 -18.60 -1.35 -14.32
C ALA A 530 -19.13 -2.07 -15.56
N ARG A 531 -18.29 -2.82 -16.29
CA ARG A 531 -18.65 -3.57 -17.50
C ARG A 531 -19.04 -5.02 -17.24
N HIS A 532 -18.70 -5.59 -16.11
CA HIS A 532 -18.91 -7.02 -15.87
C HIS A 532 -20.39 -7.41 -16.00
N PRO A 533 -20.75 -8.42 -16.82
CA PRO A 533 -22.13 -8.71 -17.17
C PRO A 533 -22.92 -9.38 -16.04
N ARG A 534 -22.24 -10.04 -15.10
CA ARG A 534 -22.87 -10.72 -13.94
C ARG A 534 -23.09 -9.82 -12.73
N ILE A 535 -22.53 -8.60 -12.74
CA ILE A 535 -22.79 -7.61 -11.69
C ILE A 535 -24.13 -6.92 -11.99
N ARG A 536 -25.06 -6.95 -11.02
CA ARG A 536 -26.45 -6.50 -11.20
C ARG A 536 -26.69 -5.07 -10.75
N LYS A 537 -25.86 -4.56 -9.83
CA LYS A 537 -25.87 -3.18 -9.37
C LYS A 537 -24.45 -2.69 -9.10
N ILE A 538 -24.17 -1.44 -9.46
CA ILE A 538 -22.92 -0.77 -9.12
C ILE A 538 -23.17 0.57 -8.43
N SER A 539 -22.43 0.86 -7.36
CA SER A 539 -22.44 2.14 -6.66
C SER A 539 -21.05 2.77 -6.70
N LEU A 540 -20.91 3.96 -7.29
CA LEU A 540 -19.67 4.72 -7.26
C LEU A 540 -19.81 5.94 -6.35
N THR A 541 -18.81 6.17 -5.53
CA THR A 541 -18.59 7.47 -4.88
C THR A 541 -17.27 8.04 -5.39
N GLY A 542 -17.27 9.25 -5.95
CA GLY A 542 -16.07 9.83 -6.56
C GLY A 542 -16.35 11.05 -7.45
N SER A 543 -15.49 11.30 -8.44
CA SER A 543 -15.63 12.46 -9.31
C SER A 543 -16.76 12.31 -10.32
N ILE A 544 -17.28 13.44 -10.82
CA ILE A 544 -18.28 13.47 -11.90
C ILE A 544 -17.81 12.68 -13.13
N ASN A 545 -16.53 12.81 -13.50
CA ASN A 545 -15.97 12.11 -14.65
C ASN A 545 -15.97 10.59 -14.46
N ALA A 546 -15.62 10.11 -13.25
CA ALA A 546 -15.71 8.69 -12.93
C ALA A 546 -17.17 8.19 -12.92
N GLY A 547 -18.10 9.00 -12.39
CA GLY A 547 -19.53 8.69 -12.43
C GLY A 547 -20.09 8.55 -13.84
N ARG A 548 -19.72 9.48 -14.75
CA ARG A 548 -20.07 9.40 -16.18
C ARG A 548 -19.50 8.14 -16.82
N ALA A 549 -18.24 7.80 -16.54
CA ALA A 549 -17.60 6.60 -17.06
C ALA A 549 -18.32 5.32 -16.61
N VAL A 550 -18.63 5.20 -15.32
CA VAL A 550 -19.39 4.05 -14.79
C VAL A 550 -20.78 3.95 -15.39
N LYS A 551 -21.51 5.07 -15.51
CA LYS A 551 -22.85 5.08 -16.10
C LYS A 551 -22.83 4.65 -17.57
N LYS A 552 -21.84 5.12 -18.34
CA LYS A 552 -21.63 4.72 -19.73
C LYS A 552 -21.30 3.23 -19.85
N ALA A 553 -20.35 2.73 -19.05
CA ALA A 553 -19.98 1.32 -19.03
C ALA A 553 -21.16 0.41 -18.67
N ALA A 554 -21.95 0.77 -17.66
CA ALA A 554 -23.15 0.04 -17.28
C ALA A 554 -24.21 0.02 -18.40
N ALA A 555 -24.40 1.14 -19.08
CA ALA A 555 -25.32 1.26 -20.22
C ALA A 555 -24.88 0.38 -21.42
N GLU A 556 -23.58 0.34 -21.69
CA GLU A 556 -22.99 -0.46 -22.77
C GLU A 556 -22.96 -1.96 -22.46
N SER A 557 -22.95 -2.37 -21.19
CA SER A 557 -22.78 -3.78 -20.81
C SER A 557 -24.07 -4.57 -20.65
N ASN A 558 -24.92 -4.18 -19.68
CA ASN A 558 -26.03 -5.02 -19.21
C ASN A 558 -27.16 -4.21 -18.55
N LEU A 559 -27.14 -2.87 -18.70
CA LEU A 559 -28.11 -1.94 -18.10
C LEU A 559 -28.26 -2.12 -16.58
N LYS A 560 -27.18 -2.53 -15.90
CA LYS A 560 -27.15 -2.70 -14.43
C LYS A 560 -27.56 -1.40 -13.72
N ASN A 561 -28.19 -1.54 -12.55
CA ASN A 561 -28.61 -0.38 -11.77
C ASN A 561 -27.38 0.39 -11.25
N VAL A 562 -27.35 1.71 -11.46
CA VAL A 562 -26.22 2.58 -11.08
C VAL A 562 -26.66 3.58 -10.01
N SER A 563 -25.93 3.65 -8.90
CA SER A 563 -26.05 4.74 -7.92
C SER A 563 -24.75 5.54 -7.87
N LEU A 564 -24.84 6.87 -7.92
CA LEU A 564 -23.69 7.77 -7.97
C LEU A 564 -23.76 8.78 -6.83
N GLU A 565 -22.69 8.84 -6.04
CA GLU A 565 -22.42 9.91 -5.07
C GLU A 565 -21.22 10.70 -5.58
N LEU A 566 -21.43 11.96 -5.96
CA LEU A 566 -20.43 12.72 -6.71
C LEU A 566 -19.91 13.93 -5.93
N GLY A 567 -19.15 14.79 -6.60
CA GLY A 567 -18.66 16.04 -6.04
C GLY A 567 -19.75 17.07 -5.81
N GLY A 568 -19.41 18.17 -5.15
CA GLY A 568 -20.34 19.23 -4.79
C GLY A 568 -19.74 20.64 -4.82
N LYS A 569 -20.62 21.64 -4.87
CA LYS A 569 -20.30 23.06 -4.66
C LYS A 569 -21.30 23.69 -3.69
N SER A 570 -21.39 23.06 -2.52
CA SER A 570 -22.46 23.24 -1.55
C SER A 570 -22.56 24.67 -1.02
N PRO A 571 -23.74 25.31 -1.06
CA PRO A 571 -23.97 26.62 -0.49
C PRO A 571 -24.20 26.54 1.03
N LEU A 572 -23.62 27.49 1.75
CA LEU A 572 -23.94 27.81 3.14
C LEU A 572 -24.54 29.22 3.16
N ILE A 573 -25.83 29.30 3.51
CA ILE A 573 -26.60 30.54 3.54
C ILE A 573 -26.69 31.04 4.99
N ILE A 574 -26.29 32.29 5.24
CA ILE A 574 -26.31 32.91 6.56
C ILE A 574 -27.16 34.18 6.50
N PHE A 575 -28.31 34.17 7.18
CA PHE A 575 -29.19 35.32 7.35
C PHE A 575 -28.69 36.23 8.47
N GLU A 576 -29.17 37.47 8.49
CA GLU A 576 -28.76 38.50 9.45
C GLU A 576 -29.14 38.18 10.90
N ASP A 577 -30.19 37.37 11.08
CA ASP A 577 -30.67 36.93 12.38
C ASP A 577 -29.92 35.70 12.92
N ALA A 578 -29.01 35.11 12.12
CA ALA A 578 -28.29 33.89 12.45
C ALA A 578 -27.53 33.98 13.78
N ASP A 579 -27.46 32.86 14.47
CA ASP A 579 -26.56 32.67 15.61
C ASP A 579 -25.11 32.54 15.10
N LEU A 580 -24.42 33.68 15.01
CA LEU A 580 -23.06 33.76 14.47
C LEU A 580 -22.05 32.96 15.29
N ASP A 581 -22.29 32.76 16.59
CA ASP A 581 -21.41 31.97 17.46
C ASP A 581 -21.45 30.48 17.11
N LYS A 582 -22.50 30.03 16.41
CA LYS A 582 -22.59 28.69 15.82
C LYS A 582 -22.21 28.66 14.34
N ALA A 583 -22.61 29.68 13.58
CA ALA A 583 -22.42 29.71 12.12
C ALA A 583 -20.94 29.80 11.74
N ILE A 584 -20.16 30.64 12.42
CA ILE A 584 -18.76 30.89 12.07
C ILE A 584 -17.86 29.66 12.30
N PRO A 585 -17.86 29.00 13.48
CA PRO A 585 -17.05 27.80 13.68
C PRO A 585 -17.43 26.66 12.74
N ALA A 586 -18.73 26.53 12.40
CA ALA A 586 -19.20 25.52 11.45
C ALA A 586 -18.73 25.81 10.02
N ALA A 587 -18.79 27.08 9.58
CA ALA A 587 -18.28 27.52 8.29
C ALA A 587 -16.77 27.23 8.17
N ALA A 588 -15.96 27.62 9.16
CA ALA A 588 -14.52 27.34 9.16
C ALA A 588 -14.23 25.83 9.17
N ARG A 589 -14.87 25.07 10.07
CA ARG A 589 -14.68 23.62 10.19
C ARG A 589 -14.99 22.90 8.89
N SER A 590 -16.00 23.33 8.12
CA SER A 590 -16.42 22.67 6.88
C SER A 590 -15.28 22.54 5.85
N ILE A 591 -14.39 23.54 5.78
CA ILE A 591 -13.29 23.57 4.80
C ILE A 591 -11.93 23.18 5.40
N ILE A 592 -11.80 23.26 6.73
CA ILE A 592 -10.59 22.82 7.45
C ILE A 592 -10.60 21.29 7.61
N SER A 593 -11.76 20.69 7.85
CA SER A 593 -11.90 19.23 8.01
C SER A 593 -11.37 18.51 6.79
N ASN A 594 -10.53 17.50 7.01
CA ASN A 594 -9.86 16.73 5.94
C ASN A 594 -9.15 17.62 4.89
N THR A 595 -8.75 18.83 5.32
CA THR A 595 -8.12 19.86 4.47
C THR A 595 -8.97 20.19 3.23
N GLY A 596 -10.30 20.21 3.39
CA GLY A 596 -11.28 20.58 2.37
C GLY A 596 -11.56 19.49 1.33
N GLN A 597 -11.00 18.29 1.50
CA GLN A 597 -11.21 17.12 0.62
C GLN A 597 -12.51 16.39 1.00
N VAL A 598 -13.63 17.10 0.94
CA VAL A 598 -14.95 16.65 1.38
C VAL A 598 -16.00 17.07 0.36
N CYS A 599 -16.75 16.11 -0.21
CA CYS A 599 -17.73 16.40 -1.28
C CYS A 599 -18.85 17.34 -0.81
N ILE A 600 -19.25 17.23 0.46
CA ILE A 600 -20.29 18.06 1.09
C ILE A 600 -19.75 19.37 1.69
N ALA A 601 -18.48 19.73 1.43
CA ALA A 601 -17.90 20.96 1.98
C ALA A 601 -18.70 22.20 1.55
N SER A 602 -19.06 23.03 2.54
CA SER A 602 -19.64 24.35 2.35
C SER A 602 -18.58 25.27 1.78
N SER A 603 -18.45 25.24 0.46
CA SER A 603 -17.41 25.93 -0.30
C SER A 603 -17.90 27.23 -0.92
N ARG A 604 -19.22 27.48 -0.96
CA ARG A 604 -19.83 28.77 -1.29
C ARG A 604 -20.59 29.32 -0.10
N LEU A 605 -20.18 30.47 0.42
CA LEU A 605 -20.84 31.14 1.52
C LEU A 605 -21.66 32.30 0.92
N LEU A 606 -22.97 32.28 1.18
CA LEU A 606 -23.89 33.35 0.85
C LEU A 606 -24.30 34.02 2.17
N VAL A 607 -23.93 35.29 2.36
CA VAL A 607 -24.10 36.01 3.62
C VAL A 607 -25.01 37.23 3.39
N GLN A 608 -26.00 37.46 4.25
CA GLN A 608 -26.84 38.65 4.10
C GLN A 608 -26.01 39.93 4.25
N SER A 609 -26.21 40.90 3.36
CA SER A 609 -25.33 42.06 3.22
C SER A 609 -25.15 42.88 4.50
N SER A 610 -26.17 42.93 5.36
CA SER A 610 -26.16 43.66 6.65
C SER A 610 -25.11 43.13 7.64
N ILE A 611 -24.75 41.84 7.56
CA ILE A 611 -23.81 41.19 8.48
C ILE A 611 -22.45 40.84 7.86
N LEU A 612 -22.21 41.16 6.59
CA LEU A 612 -20.98 40.80 5.85
C LEU A 612 -19.71 41.14 6.62
N LYS A 613 -19.59 42.38 7.11
CA LYS A 613 -18.36 42.87 7.76
C LYS A 613 -18.06 42.06 9.02
N THR A 614 -19.04 41.96 9.92
CA THR A 614 -18.91 41.20 11.17
C THR A 614 -18.62 39.73 10.90
N PHE A 615 -19.32 39.12 9.94
CA PHE A 615 -19.16 37.71 9.61
C PHE A 615 -17.77 37.42 9.01
N SER A 616 -17.36 38.17 7.97
CA SER A 616 -16.08 37.96 7.29
C SER A 616 -14.88 38.17 8.22
N THR A 617 -14.88 39.23 9.05
CA THR A 617 -13.80 39.47 10.02
C THR A 617 -13.68 38.33 11.03
N ARG A 618 -14.81 37.87 11.60
CA ARG A 618 -14.79 36.78 12.58
C ARG A 618 -14.44 35.43 11.94
N LEU A 619 -14.89 35.18 10.71
CA LEU A 619 -14.55 33.95 9.99
C LEU A 619 -13.06 33.88 9.65
N VAL A 620 -12.44 34.99 9.22
CA VAL A 620 -10.98 35.05 9.02
C VAL A 620 -10.25 34.71 10.32
N ALA A 621 -10.64 35.32 11.44
CA ALA A 621 -10.03 35.04 12.74
C ALA A 621 -10.18 33.56 13.15
N GLU A 622 -11.35 32.97 12.94
CA GLU A 622 -11.61 31.54 13.24
C GLU A 622 -10.76 30.62 12.34
N ILE A 623 -10.68 30.91 11.04
CA ILE A 623 -9.86 30.15 10.08
C ILE A 623 -8.38 30.23 10.47
N GLU A 624 -7.89 31.40 10.86
CA GLU A 624 -6.50 31.59 11.27
C GLU A 624 -6.20 30.91 12.62
N ALA A 625 -7.15 30.89 13.54
CA ALA A 625 -7.00 30.24 14.84
C ALA A 625 -7.04 28.70 14.74
N THR A 626 -7.83 28.14 13.83
CA THR A 626 -8.11 26.68 13.79
C THR A 626 -7.55 25.98 12.56
N GLY A 627 -7.12 26.73 11.54
CA GLY A 627 -6.71 26.22 10.23
C GLY A 627 -5.22 25.93 10.09
N TYR A 628 -4.40 26.09 11.13
CA TYR A 628 -2.96 25.83 11.08
C TYR A 628 -2.52 24.87 12.18
N ASN A 629 -1.58 23.98 11.86
CA ASN A 629 -1.06 23.06 12.87
C ASN A 629 -0.10 23.79 13.81
N PRO A 630 -0.04 23.39 15.09
CA PRO A 630 0.97 23.93 16.00
C PRO A 630 2.38 23.52 15.55
N GLU A 631 3.36 24.37 15.86
CA GLU A 631 4.77 24.15 15.46
C GLU A 631 5.32 22.81 15.98
N SER A 632 4.94 22.43 17.20
CA SER A 632 5.28 21.16 17.86
C SER A 632 4.93 19.92 17.03
N SER A 633 3.86 19.98 16.24
CA SER A 633 3.41 18.85 15.42
C SER A 633 4.21 18.68 14.13
N GLN A 634 4.86 19.75 13.64
CA GLN A 634 5.53 19.83 12.34
C GLN A 634 4.67 19.33 11.15
N GLY A 635 3.34 19.31 11.28
CA GLY A 635 2.44 18.74 10.27
C GLY A 635 2.55 17.22 10.11
N ASN A 636 3.17 16.51 11.06
CA ASN A 636 3.24 15.05 11.06
C ASN A 636 1.85 14.47 11.36
N PRO A 637 1.21 13.72 10.45
CA PRO A 637 -0.14 13.19 10.66
C PRO A 637 -0.23 12.16 11.80
N LEU A 638 0.89 11.59 12.23
CA LEU A 638 0.95 10.69 13.39
C LEU A 638 1.02 11.45 14.74
N SER A 639 1.24 12.77 14.72
CA SER A 639 1.17 13.57 15.95
C SER A 639 -0.29 13.79 16.37
N PRO A 640 -0.65 13.55 17.64
CA PRO A 640 -1.99 13.83 18.17
C PRO A 640 -2.39 15.32 18.08
N GLU A 641 -1.40 16.22 18.02
CA GLU A 641 -1.60 17.68 17.97
C GLU A 641 -1.85 18.20 16.56
N THR A 642 -1.60 17.39 15.53
CA THR A 642 -1.84 17.79 14.14
C THR A 642 -3.33 17.97 13.90
N LEU A 643 -3.71 19.14 13.39
CA LEU A 643 -5.10 19.51 13.12
C LEU A 643 -5.50 19.23 11.66
N ARG A 644 -4.56 19.27 10.72
CA ARG A 644 -4.83 19.04 9.29
C ARG A 644 -3.68 18.37 8.57
N GLY A 645 -4.04 17.52 7.62
CA GLY A 645 -3.11 16.81 6.75
C GLY A 645 -2.75 17.59 5.48
N PRO A 646 -1.84 17.05 4.66
CA PRO A 646 -1.59 17.54 3.31
C PRO A 646 -2.76 17.23 2.36
N GLN A 647 -2.68 17.72 1.13
CA GLN A 647 -3.50 17.22 0.02
C GLN A 647 -3.06 15.79 -0.36
N ALA A 648 -4.00 15.00 -0.86
CA ALA A 648 -3.82 13.57 -1.14
C ALA A 648 -2.58 13.22 -1.97
N ASP A 649 -2.32 14.00 -3.02
CA ASP A 649 -1.17 13.82 -3.89
C ASP A 649 -0.80 15.14 -4.59
N LEU A 650 0.29 15.08 -5.36
CA LEU A 650 0.80 16.22 -6.13
C LEU A 650 -0.25 16.72 -7.13
N LYS A 651 -1.00 15.82 -7.78
CA LYS A 651 -2.02 16.19 -8.77
C LYS A 651 -3.15 17.01 -8.14
N GLN A 652 -3.64 16.59 -6.98
CA GLN A 652 -4.67 17.32 -6.24
C GLN A 652 -4.14 18.69 -5.79
N TYR A 653 -2.92 18.72 -5.25
CA TYR A 653 -2.24 19.95 -4.86
C TYR A 653 -2.10 20.94 -6.02
N ASP A 654 -1.55 20.50 -7.15
CA ASP A 654 -1.33 21.36 -8.33
C ASP A 654 -2.66 21.90 -8.87
N SER A 655 -3.71 21.08 -8.86
CA SER A 655 -5.06 21.52 -9.25
C SER A 655 -5.55 22.68 -8.37
N ILE A 656 -5.41 22.56 -7.04
CA ILE A 656 -5.85 23.60 -6.10
C ILE A 656 -5.00 24.87 -6.26
N ILE A 657 -3.68 24.72 -6.38
CA ILE A 657 -2.78 25.85 -6.62
C ILE A 657 -3.13 26.57 -7.94
N GLY A 658 -3.51 25.83 -8.98
CA GLY A 658 -4.01 26.40 -10.23
C GLY A 658 -5.23 27.31 -10.03
N PHE A 659 -6.25 26.85 -9.30
CA PHE A 659 -7.42 27.69 -8.96
C PHE A 659 -7.04 28.98 -8.21
N LEU A 660 -6.09 28.90 -7.28
CA LEU A 660 -5.63 30.05 -6.50
C LEU A 660 -4.82 31.03 -7.35
N GLN A 661 -3.97 30.53 -8.24
CA GLN A 661 -3.20 31.36 -9.18
C GLN A 661 -4.12 32.08 -10.17
N GLU A 662 -5.11 31.39 -10.73
CA GLU A 662 -6.13 31.98 -11.61
C GLU A 662 -6.93 33.07 -10.88
N SER A 663 -7.34 32.81 -9.63
CA SER A 663 -8.07 33.79 -8.82
C SER A 663 -7.24 35.04 -8.53
N LYS A 664 -5.95 34.87 -8.25
CA LYS A 664 -5.01 35.98 -8.07
C LYS A 664 -4.83 36.76 -9.38
N ALA A 665 -4.71 36.08 -10.51
CA ALA A 665 -4.58 36.72 -11.83
C ALA A 665 -5.85 37.49 -12.23
N ALA A 666 -7.03 37.01 -11.83
CA ALA A 666 -8.31 37.67 -12.03
C ALA A 666 -8.56 38.85 -11.07
N GLY A 667 -7.65 39.11 -10.12
CA GLY A 667 -7.77 40.22 -9.16
C GLY A 667 -8.82 39.99 -8.07
N HIS A 668 -9.20 38.74 -7.80
CA HIS A 668 -10.12 38.43 -6.70
C HIS A 668 -9.51 38.80 -5.34
N GLU A 669 -10.32 39.35 -4.45
CA GLU A 669 -9.90 39.72 -3.11
C GLU A 669 -9.75 38.48 -2.23
N VAL A 670 -8.52 38.21 -1.74
CA VAL A 670 -8.22 37.11 -0.84
C VAL A 670 -8.15 37.64 0.60
N LEU A 671 -9.06 37.20 1.46
CA LEU A 671 -9.14 37.66 2.85
C LEU A 671 -8.14 36.95 3.77
N THR A 672 -7.83 35.68 3.50
CA THR A 672 -6.74 34.94 4.17
C THR A 672 -6.27 33.78 3.29
N GLY A 673 -5.04 33.31 3.49
CA GLY A 673 -4.43 32.21 2.73
C GLY A 673 -4.01 32.56 1.30
N GLY A 674 -4.36 31.72 0.34
CA GLY A 674 -4.15 31.97 -1.10
C GLY A 674 -2.89 31.33 -1.69
N GLY A 675 -2.24 30.40 -1.00
CA GLY A 675 -1.07 29.71 -1.54
C GLY A 675 -0.63 28.46 -0.79
N ARG A 676 0.61 28.05 -1.05
CA ARG A 676 1.27 26.95 -0.35
C ARG A 676 1.43 27.30 1.13
N ASP A 677 1.17 26.35 2.01
CA ASP A 677 1.55 26.50 3.41
C ASP A 677 3.00 26.03 3.61
N THR A 678 3.86 26.95 4.02
CA THR A 678 5.30 26.70 4.23
C THR A 678 5.70 26.67 5.70
N ARG A 679 4.74 26.71 6.63
CA ARG A 679 5.01 26.73 8.09
C ARG A 679 5.75 25.49 8.60
N HIS A 680 5.63 24.36 7.91
CA HIS A 680 6.34 23.11 8.21
C HIS A 680 7.43 22.80 7.17
N GLY A 681 7.96 23.83 6.52
CA GLY A 681 8.93 23.72 5.44
C GLY A 681 8.28 23.53 4.06
N LYS A 682 9.07 23.04 3.10
CA LYS A 682 8.65 22.83 1.70
C LYS A 682 8.28 21.37 1.37
N LYS A 683 8.28 20.48 2.37
CA LYS A 683 7.93 19.07 2.17
C LYS A 683 6.42 18.88 2.35
N GLY A 684 5.84 17.91 1.63
CA GLY A 684 4.40 17.64 1.64
C GLY A 684 3.56 18.65 0.85
N PHE A 685 2.30 18.31 0.65
CA PHE A 685 1.37 19.00 -0.24
C PHE A 685 0.39 19.90 0.53
N PHE A 686 0.90 20.80 1.37
CA PHE A 686 0.05 21.67 2.20
C PHE A 686 -0.38 22.94 1.48
N VAL A 687 -1.67 23.26 1.55
CA VAL A 687 -2.30 24.49 1.02
C VAL A 687 -2.86 25.28 2.19
N GLN A 688 -2.72 26.61 2.18
CA GLN A 688 -3.29 27.47 3.22
C GLN A 688 -4.83 27.44 3.15
N PRO A 689 -5.54 27.35 4.29
CA PRO A 689 -6.97 27.63 4.32
C PRO A 689 -7.22 29.02 3.74
N THR A 690 -8.11 29.10 2.75
CA THR A 690 -8.26 30.29 1.91
C THR A 690 -9.72 30.74 1.87
N LEU A 691 -9.94 32.04 2.06
CA LEU A 691 -11.24 32.69 1.92
C LEU A 691 -11.15 33.80 0.88
N ILE A 692 -11.99 33.74 -0.16
CA ILE A 692 -12.00 34.69 -1.27
C ILE A 692 -13.32 35.45 -1.27
N LEU A 693 -13.25 36.78 -1.24
CA LEU A 693 -14.41 37.66 -1.21
C LEU A 693 -14.85 38.04 -2.62
N ASN A 694 -16.14 37.84 -2.88
CA ASN A 694 -16.86 38.28 -4.08
C ASN A 694 -16.13 38.00 -5.42
N PRO A 695 -15.68 36.76 -5.72
CA PRO A 695 -15.05 36.45 -7.01
C PRO A 695 -16.04 36.47 -8.19
N GLY A 696 -17.33 36.77 -7.95
CA GLY A 696 -18.40 36.70 -8.94
C GLY A 696 -18.95 35.28 -9.10
N ASP A 697 -20.26 35.17 -9.30
CA ASP A 697 -20.99 33.89 -9.31
C ASP A 697 -20.60 32.99 -10.49
N GLN A 698 -20.23 33.59 -11.62
CA GLN A 698 -19.83 32.88 -12.84
C GLN A 698 -18.32 32.62 -12.92
N SER A 699 -17.54 33.04 -11.92
CA SER A 699 -16.11 32.70 -11.90
C SER A 699 -15.92 31.21 -11.73
N ARG A 700 -14.82 30.70 -12.30
CA ARG A 700 -14.48 29.28 -12.24
C ARG A 700 -14.41 28.77 -10.79
N ILE A 701 -13.85 29.58 -9.88
CA ILE A 701 -13.72 29.22 -8.46
C ILE A 701 -15.07 29.19 -7.71
N SER A 702 -16.07 29.92 -8.19
CA SER A 702 -17.46 29.83 -7.70
C SER A 702 -18.21 28.64 -8.30
N ARG A 703 -17.91 28.25 -9.54
CA ARG A 703 -18.66 27.20 -10.24
C ARG A 703 -18.13 25.79 -10.04
N GLU A 704 -16.81 25.60 -10.03
CA GLU A 704 -16.20 24.26 -10.01
C GLU A 704 -15.84 23.79 -8.59
N GLU A 705 -15.95 22.48 -8.36
CA GLU A 705 -15.43 21.81 -7.17
C GLU A 705 -13.90 21.90 -7.13
N ILE A 706 -13.35 22.46 -6.05
CA ILE A 706 -11.90 22.64 -5.85
C ILE A 706 -11.31 21.44 -5.10
N PHE A 707 -12.09 20.87 -4.17
CA PHE A 707 -11.69 19.73 -3.32
C PHE A 707 -10.40 19.98 -2.52
N GLY A 708 -10.30 21.18 -1.95
CA GLY A 708 -9.19 21.67 -1.15
C GLY A 708 -9.68 22.74 -0.17
N PRO A 709 -8.80 23.34 0.66
CA PRO A 709 -9.22 24.15 1.79
C PRO A 709 -9.58 25.59 1.36
N VAL A 710 -10.51 25.75 0.41
CA VAL A 710 -10.83 27.03 -0.24
C VAL A 710 -12.34 27.30 -0.23
N GLN A 711 -12.71 28.46 0.32
CA GLN A 711 -14.07 28.98 0.35
C GLN A 711 -14.19 30.28 -0.45
N VAL A 712 -15.33 30.45 -1.10
CA VAL A 712 -15.74 31.73 -1.68
C VAL A 712 -16.89 32.32 -0.86
N LEU A 713 -16.86 33.62 -0.62
CA LEU A 713 -17.87 34.35 0.13
C LEU A 713 -18.50 35.40 -0.78
N ALA A 714 -19.83 35.39 -0.87
CA ALA A 714 -20.58 36.43 -1.55
C ALA A 714 -21.79 36.90 -0.72
N THR A 715 -22.30 38.10 -1.01
CA THR A 715 -23.45 38.65 -0.28
C THR A 715 -24.76 38.55 -1.04
N PHE A 716 -25.87 38.35 -0.34
CA PHE A 716 -27.23 38.49 -0.88
C PHE A 716 -28.02 39.57 -0.11
N GLN A 717 -29.13 40.05 -0.68
CA GLN A 717 -30.00 41.05 -0.04
C GLN A 717 -31.32 40.46 0.46
N THR A 718 -32.00 39.66 -0.36
CA THR A 718 -33.29 39.04 -0.03
C THR A 718 -33.20 37.51 -0.01
N GLU A 719 -34.15 36.86 0.66
CA GLU A 719 -34.26 35.40 0.70
C GLU A 719 -34.38 34.80 -0.70
N GLU A 720 -35.17 35.43 -1.58
CA GLU A 720 -35.35 34.97 -2.97
C GLU A 720 -34.05 35.00 -3.76
N ASP A 721 -33.22 36.03 -3.57
CA ASP A 721 -31.89 36.09 -4.20
C ASP A 721 -30.96 35.00 -3.67
N ALA A 722 -30.96 34.76 -2.35
CA ALA A 722 -30.17 33.71 -1.73
C ALA A 722 -30.54 32.33 -2.29
N ILE A 723 -31.84 32.03 -2.37
CA ILE A 723 -32.35 30.76 -2.91
C ILE A 723 -31.92 30.63 -4.37
N ARG A 724 -32.22 31.63 -5.21
CA ARG A 724 -31.88 31.61 -6.64
C ARG A 724 -30.40 31.35 -6.89
N ARG A 725 -29.50 31.98 -6.12
CA ARG A 725 -28.04 31.82 -6.27
C ARG A 725 -27.53 30.52 -5.67
N SER A 726 -28.21 29.99 -4.65
CA SER A 726 -27.85 28.70 -4.07
C SER A 726 -28.09 27.55 -5.05
N ILE A 727 -29.21 27.60 -5.80
CA ILE A 727 -29.61 26.57 -6.78
C ILE A 727 -29.03 26.78 -8.18
N ASP A 728 -28.50 27.97 -8.51
CA ASP A 728 -27.73 28.19 -9.75
C ASP A 728 -26.38 27.47 -9.65
N SER A 729 -26.39 26.17 -9.92
CA SER A 729 -25.25 25.26 -9.84
C SER A 729 -25.59 23.95 -10.55
N GLU A 730 -24.61 23.38 -11.27
CA GLU A 730 -24.71 22.01 -11.83
C GLU A 730 -24.64 20.92 -10.74
N TYR A 731 -24.27 21.29 -9.52
CA TYR A 731 -24.21 20.43 -8.34
C TYR A 731 -25.43 20.62 -7.43
N GLY A 732 -25.82 19.55 -6.73
CA GLY A 732 -26.94 19.56 -5.77
C GLY A 732 -26.75 18.61 -4.58
N LEU A 733 -25.51 18.44 -4.08
CA LEU A 733 -25.20 17.41 -3.09
C LEU A 733 -25.59 17.77 -1.65
N TYR A 734 -25.33 19.00 -1.21
CA TYR A 734 -25.57 19.44 0.15
C TYR A 734 -25.82 20.95 0.21
N ALA A 735 -26.57 21.40 1.20
CA ALA A 735 -26.78 22.82 1.50
C ALA A 735 -26.92 23.00 3.02
N SER A 736 -26.60 24.19 3.51
CA SER A 736 -26.76 24.55 4.93
C SER A 736 -27.33 25.95 5.05
N VAL A 737 -28.18 26.17 6.06
CA VAL A 737 -28.83 27.46 6.31
C VAL A 737 -28.73 27.78 7.80
N TYR A 738 -28.27 28.99 8.14
CA TYR A 738 -28.28 29.54 9.50
C TYR A 738 -29.21 30.75 9.57
N THR A 739 -30.19 30.63 10.47
CA THR A 739 -31.26 31.60 10.77
C THR A 739 -31.84 31.22 12.15
N ARG A 740 -32.45 32.17 12.88
CA ARG A 740 -33.15 31.87 14.16
C ARG A 740 -34.58 31.43 13.92
N TYR A 741 -35.20 31.88 12.84
CA TYR A 741 -36.50 31.39 12.42
C TYR A 741 -36.30 30.20 11.48
N GLY A 742 -37.08 29.12 11.64
CA GLY A 742 -37.13 28.10 10.59
C GLY A 742 -37.42 28.82 9.28
N PRO A 743 -36.62 28.63 8.21
CA PRO A 743 -36.80 29.37 6.96
C PRO A 743 -38.27 29.31 6.58
N SER A 744 -38.85 30.47 6.29
CA SER A 744 -40.22 30.58 5.81
C SER A 744 -40.33 30.01 4.41
N PHE A 745 -40.19 28.68 4.27
CA PHE A 745 -40.75 27.91 3.15
C PHE A 745 -42.29 27.91 3.20
N ARG A 746 -42.90 29.03 3.64
CA ARG A 746 -44.33 29.26 3.88
C ARG A 746 -44.82 30.34 2.91
N GLY A 747 -44.67 30.08 1.62
CA GLY A 747 -45.54 30.65 0.60
C GLY A 747 -46.61 29.60 0.23
N PRO A 748 -47.86 29.99 -0.08
CA PRO A 748 -48.93 29.05 -0.46
C PRO A 748 -48.67 28.28 -1.77
N ASP A 749 -47.66 28.67 -2.56
CA ASP A 749 -47.39 28.12 -3.90
C ASP A 749 -46.03 27.39 -4.04
N THR A 750 -45.42 26.91 -2.96
CA THR A 750 -44.06 26.30 -3.02
C THR A 750 -44.07 24.80 -2.74
N LEU A 751 -43.70 24.01 -3.76
CA LEU A 751 -43.43 22.58 -3.63
C LEU A 751 -42.02 22.35 -3.07
N VAL A 752 -41.94 21.66 -1.93
CA VAL A 752 -40.68 21.12 -1.39
C VAL A 752 -40.31 19.88 -2.20
N ILE A 753 -39.28 19.99 -3.06
CA ILE A 753 -38.66 18.83 -3.69
C ILE A 753 -37.47 18.44 -2.83
N LEU A 754 -37.67 17.43 -1.97
CA LEU A 754 -36.56 16.61 -1.48
C LEU A 754 -36.13 15.72 -2.65
N GLN A 755 -34.88 15.85 -3.11
CA GLN A 755 -34.23 14.81 -3.91
C GLN A 755 -33.34 13.97 -3.02
#